data_AF-A0AAV9RWD3-F1
#
_entry.id   AF-A0AAV9RWD3-F1
#
_cell.length_a   1.000
_cell.length_b   1.000
_cell.length_c   1.000
_cell.angle_alpha   90.00
_cell.angle_beta   90.00
_cell.angle_gamma   90.00
#
_symmetry.space_group_name_H-M   'P 1'
#
loop_
_entity.id
_entity.type
_entity.pdbx_description
1 polymer ?
#
loop_
_entity_poly.entity_id
_entity_poly.type
_entity_poly.pdbx_seq_one_letter_code
_entity_poly.pdbx_strand_id
1 'polypeptide(L)'
;MERPGSLEPALPLPGAEPLAGVHVAKMEVPPVDEGAKFASSKLFRCACVKRLVPLAYRVELYHVLRLTGPLLLSRILNFLLPFVITIFCGHIGNAELAGYALASATINVTTTATGYGLTMACDTLISQTYGSRNMKRVGVILQKSTLILLLFCLPCWALLINSHNLLLLLHQEHEVARIANLYVMTFLPAVPAMFLHQLQVSYLQNQGIILPQMYTAAVANIFNLGINYLLISVLKLGVIGSAVANSLSQIIICLLLFGYIRWKKLHQRTWGGWSTECLQGWGSFMKLAVPSAFMICFEWWVWEVGGFLAGVLGEVDLAAQHVMVEIGAITYMFPLGIHAAACVRVGNALGAGNTSRAIVTCKVALVLSGVLAVFQGFILAGCKSVIGYIFTSDENIVQLVSENLTVYTFLQFLDAVLCVCSGILVGCGMQKIAALSNLVFYYFIGLPVGIALMFAAQLRILGLWLGLLICVFIQTSFFLVLIFKADWKKVTHKAQRRAGKTVVVAPVRPVSTVLSEAILPDVIDCPESAQEKSETALRTEGYSCVNTQDQELKGGNESEENYTNSAVTERDAEKSKESSGNKAAEKLSTSQLIMRRGLTLLFSVLILITGVAFQIAFPVLEPHAQSVANFTLNLVNYSTPTPLNALSLTTGL
;
A
#
# COMPACT_ATOMS: atom_id res chain seq x y z
N MET A 1 28.19 66.09 -43.06
CA MET A 1 27.00 66.91 -43.35
C MET A 1 25.94 66.59 -42.31
N GLU A 2 25.81 67.52 -41.37
CA GLU A 2 24.60 67.99 -40.66
C GLU A 2 23.58 66.96 -40.11
N ARG A 3 23.43 66.97 -38.76
CA ARG A 3 22.17 66.73 -38.06
C ARG A 3 21.29 67.99 -38.15
N PRO A 4 19.96 67.89 -38.00
CA PRO A 4 19.32 68.12 -36.67
C PRO A 4 18.09 67.19 -36.47
N GLY A 5 17.42 67.03 -35.32
CA GLY A 5 17.43 67.60 -33.97
C GLY A 5 16.52 66.68 -33.11
N SER A 6 16.91 66.30 -31.89
CA SER A 6 16.56 66.95 -30.61
C SER A 6 15.08 66.87 -30.21
N LEU A 7 14.77 66.12 -29.14
CA LEU A 7 14.20 66.70 -27.91
C LEU A 7 14.31 65.68 -26.75
N GLU A 8 14.95 66.14 -25.66
CA GLU A 8 15.20 65.42 -24.39
C GLU A 8 13.91 65.24 -23.54
N PRO A 9 14.00 64.58 -22.37
CA PRO A 9 14.25 65.38 -21.16
C PRO A 9 15.16 64.75 -20.08
N ALA A 10 16.01 65.62 -19.51
CA ALA A 10 16.36 65.88 -18.09
C ALA A 10 16.71 64.76 -17.07
N LEU A 11 17.73 65.07 -16.25
CA LEU A 11 18.31 64.38 -15.06
C LEU A 11 18.64 65.50 -14.01
N PRO A 12 18.92 65.29 -12.68
CA PRO A 12 18.97 64.06 -11.86
C PRO A 12 18.61 64.15 -10.31
N LEU A 13 18.70 62.98 -9.61
CA LEU A 13 18.97 62.67 -8.15
C LEU A 13 17.89 62.82 -7.04
N PRO A 14 18.00 62.17 -5.84
CA PRO A 14 18.29 60.75 -5.52
C PRO A 14 17.37 60.15 -4.39
N GLY A 15 17.30 58.81 -4.26
CA GLY A 15 16.99 58.17 -2.96
C GLY A 15 16.02 56.99 -2.98
N ALA A 16 16.45 55.90 -2.33
CA ALA A 16 15.73 54.69 -1.91
C ALA A 16 15.58 53.54 -2.94
N GLU A 17 16.55 52.63 -2.91
CA GLU A 17 16.32 51.17 -3.08
C GLU A 17 15.48 50.63 -1.88
N PRO A 18 14.80 49.45 -1.95
CA PRO A 18 15.32 48.23 -2.60
C PRO A 18 14.29 47.21 -3.18
N LEU A 19 14.86 46.11 -3.73
CA LEU A 19 14.34 44.73 -3.89
C LEU A 19 13.84 44.25 -5.27
N ALA A 20 14.83 43.78 -6.03
CA ALA A 20 14.86 42.67 -7.00
C ALA A 20 13.59 41.79 -7.15
N GLY A 21 12.96 41.89 -8.32
CA GLY A 21 11.98 40.91 -8.82
C GLY A 21 12.67 39.81 -9.63
N VAL A 22 12.69 38.59 -9.10
CA VAL A 22 13.07 37.37 -9.83
C VAL A 22 11.96 37.04 -10.84
N HIS A 23 12.27 37.11 -12.13
CA HIS A 23 11.41 36.59 -13.20
C HIS A 23 11.25 35.06 -13.04
N VAL A 24 10.10 34.64 -12.51
CA VAL A 24 9.66 33.25 -12.56
C VAL A 24 9.11 33.00 -13.96
N ALA A 25 9.83 32.23 -14.76
CA ALA A 25 9.33 31.69 -16.02
C ALA A 25 8.06 30.85 -15.74
N LYS A 26 6.91 31.31 -16.24
CA LYS A 26 5.70 30.49 -16.37
C LYS A 26 6.03 29.35 -17.32
N MET A 27 6.25 28.16 -16.76
CA MET A 27 6.23 26.93 -17.53
C MET A 27 4.77 26.63 -17.87
N GLU A 28 4.31 27.11 -19.03
CA GLU A 28 3.04 26.70 -19.61
C GLU A 28 3.06 25.18 -19.81
N VAL A 29 2.14 24.50 -19.13
CA VAL A 29 1.89 23.08 -19.36
C VAL A 29 1.12 22.99 -20.67
N PRO A 30 1.66 22.37 -21.74
CA PRO A 30 0.95 22.26 -23.00
C PRO A 30 -0.35 21.47 -22.78
N PRO A 31 -1.41 21.74 -23.56
CA PRO A 31 -2.66 21.02 -23.46
C PRO A 31 -2.39 19.51 -23.55
N VAL A 32 -3.08 18.74 -22.69
CA VAL A 32 -2.85 17.30 -22.46
C VAL A 32 -2.79 16.48 -23.75
N ASP A 33 -3.46 16.94 -24.81
CA ASP A 33 -3.51 16.31 -26.13
C ASP A 33 -2.23 16.45 -26.97
N GLU A 34 -1.51 17.58 -26.88
CA GLU A 34 -0.26 17.76 -27.65
C GLU A 34 0.91 17.01 -27.03
N GLY A 35 1.03 17.06 -25.69
CA GLY A 35 2.03 16.27 -24.96
C GLY A 35 1.83 14.76 -25.14
N ALA A 36 0.58 14.30 -25.25
CA ALA A 36 0.24 12.90 -25.48
C ALA A 36 0.58 12.43 -26.90
N LYS A 37 0.32 13.26 -27.94
CA LYS A 37 0.72 12.99 -29.33
C LYS A 37 2.24 12.95 -29.48
N PHE A 38 2.95 13.88 -28.84
CA PHE A 38 4.42 13.95 -28.87
C PHE A 38 5.09 12.79 -28.10
N ALA A 39 4.51 12.35 -26.99
CA ALA A 39 5.03 11.21 -26.23
C ALA A 39 4.77 9.87 -26.95
N SER A 40 3.59 9.70 -27.57
CA SER A 40 3.27 8.51 -28.37
C SER A 40 4.20 8.33 -29.57
N SER A 41 4.64 9.42 -30.19
CA SER A 41 5.52 9.39 -31.37
C SER A 41 6.94 8.92 -31.05
N LYS A 42 7.43 9.12 -29.82
CA LYS A 42 8.76 8.63 -29.37
C LYS A 42 8.80 7.11 -29.15
N LEU A 43 7.77 6.54 -28.52
CA LEU A 43 7.75 5.11 -28.15
C LEU A 43 7.32 4.21 -29.31
N PHE A 44 6.52 4.73 -30.24
CA PHE A 44 6.04 4.01 -31.42
C PHE A 44 6.55 4.68 -32.68
N ARG A 45 7.83 4.44 -33.03
CA ARG A 45 8.41 4.96 -34.28
C ARG A 45 7.94 4.20 -35.52
N CYS A 46 7.59 2.91 -35.38
CA CYS A 46 7.18 2.07 -36.49
C CYS A 46 5.75 2.41 -36.97
N ALA A 47 5.61 2.75 -38.26
CA ALA A 47 4.34 3.13 -38.89
C ALA A 47 3.28 2.01 -38.84
N CYS A 48 3.71 0.74 -38.84
CA CYS A 48 2.82 -0.42 -38.76
C CYS A 48 2.10 -0.50 -37.39
N VAL A 49 2.84 -0.33 -36.29
CA VAL A 49 2.27 -0.26 -34.93
C VAL A 49 1.38 0.98 -34.79
N LYS A 50 1.72 2.07 -35.52
CA LYS A 50 0.89 3.28 -35.64
C LYS A 50 -0.45 3.09 -36.36
N ARG A 51 -0.65 1.97 -37.06
CA ARG A 51 -1.91 1.63 -37.73
C ARG A 51 -2.75 0.63 -36.92
N LEU A 52 -2.10 -0.27 -36.16
CA LEU A 52 -2.76 -1.39 -35.47
C LEU A 52 -3.37 -1.05 -34.10
N VAL A 53 -2.79 -0.13 -33.33
CA VAL A 53 -3.21 0.14 -31.93
C VAL A 53 -3.89 1.51 -31.76
N PRO A 54 -5.16 1.64 -31.33
CA PRO A 54 -5.79 2.97 -31.25
C PRO A 54 -5.03 3.97 -30.35
N LEU A 55 -5.09 5.27 -30.65
CA LEU A 55 -4.31 6.31 -29.98
C LEU A 55 -4.47 6.29 -28.44
N ALA A 56 -5.70 6.07 -27.95
CA ALA A 56 -5.99 5.97 -26.52
C ALA A 56 -5.15 4.89 -25.82
N TYR A 57 -4.98 3.72 -26.45
CA TYR A 57 -4.17 2.63 -25.88
C TYR A 57 -2.68 2.96 -25.87
N ARG A 58 -2.17 3.65 -26.91
CA ARG A 58 -0.75 4.06 -26.97
C ARG A 58 -0.40 5.08 -25.90
N VAL A 59 -1.27 6.08 -25.73
CA VAL A 59 -1.10 7.12 -24.71
C VAL A 59 -1.15 6.50 -23.32
N GLU A 60 -2.13 5.62 -23.08
CA GLU A 60 -2.21 4.91 -21.80
C GLU A 60 -1.01 4.00 -21.56
N LEU A 61 -0.52 3.27 -22.57
CA LEU A 61 0.68 2.44 -22.43
C LEU A 61 1.91 3.27 -22.06
N TYR A 62 2.11 4.42 -22.72
CA TYR A 62 3.20 5.33 -22.36
C TYR A 62 3.12 5.77 -20.90
N HIS A 63 1.92 6.15 -20.43
CA HIS A 63 1.74 6.57 -19.04
C HIS A 63 1.94 5.42 -18.04
N VAL A 64 1.46 4.21 -18.35
CA VAL A 64 1.70 3.03 -17.51
C VAL A 64 3.21 2.74 -17.45
N LEU A 65 3.90 2.62 -18.59
CA LEU A 65 5.33 2.35 -18.64
C LEU A 65 6.19 3.41 -17.93
N ARG A 66 5.84 4.69 -18.09
CA ARG A 66 6.52 5.80 -17.41
C ARG A 66 6.44 5.70 -15.88
N LEU A 67 5.38 5.09 -15.35
CA LEU A 67 5.27 4.82 -13.92
C LEU A 67 5.96 3.49 -13.56
N THR A 68 5.72 2.42 -14.34
CA THR A 68 6.22 1.07 -14.07
C THR A 68 7.74 1.00 -13.97
N GLY A 69 8.51 1.64 -14.86
CA GLY A 69 9.97 1.56 -14.86
C GLY A 69 10.61 2.02 -13.54
N PRO A 70 10.39 3.28 -13.11
CA PRO A 70 10.91 3.76 -11.83
C PRO A 70 10.33 3.04 -10.61
N LEU A 71 9.07 2.58 -10.66
CA LEU A 71 8.48 1.80 -9.58
C LEU A 71 9.18 0.44 -9.44
N LEU A 72 9.39 -0.29 -10.54
CA LEU A 72 10.12 -1.55 -10.58
C LEU A 72 11.51 -1.38 -9.95
N LEU A 73 12.28 -0.39 -10.41
CA LEU A 73 13.63 -0.16 -9.89
C LEU A 73 13.60 0.19 -8.40
N SER A 74 12.62 0.98 -7.96
CA SER A 74 12.45 1.26 -6.52
C SER A 74 12.12 0.00 -5.72
N ARG A 75 11.27 -0.91 -6.23
CA ARG A 75 10.94 -2.16 -5.54
C ARG A 75 12.15 -3.07 -5.41
N ILE A 76 12.96 -3.20 -6.47
CA ILE A 76 14.24 -3.93 -6.44
C ILE A 76 15.19 -3.32 -5.39
N LEU A 77 15.33 -2.00 -5.36
CA LEU A 77 16.18 -1.33 -4.37
C LEU A 77 15.69 -1.54 -2.93
N ASN A 78 14.37 -1.59 -2.69
CA ASN A 78 13.85 -1.89 -1.36
C ASN A 78 14.06 -3.37 -0.98
N PHE A 79 14.03 -4.28 -1.96
CA PHE A 79 14.34 -5.70 -1.75
C PHE A 79 15.84 -5.94 -1.48
N LEU A 80 16.72 -5.09 -2.01
CA LEU A 80 18.16 -5.20 -1.79
C LEU A 80 18.57 -5.00 -0.31
N LEU A 81 17.80 -4.23 0.47
CA LEU A 81 18.07 -3.98 1.89
C LEU A 81 18.10 -5.27 2.73
N PRO A 82 17.03 -6.09 2.79
CA PRO A 82 17.06 -7.37 3.51
C PRO A 82 18.06 -8.36 2.91
N PHE A 83 18.30 -8.31 1.60
CA PHE A 83 19.30 -9.15 0.95
C PHE A 83 20.72 -8.88 1.48
N VAL A 84 21.13 -7.62 1.58
CA VAL A 84 22.43 -7.24 2.16
C VAL A 84 22.55 -7.70 3.61
N ILE A 85 21.49 -7.52 4.42
CA ILE A 85 21.47 -7.96 5.82
C ILE A 85 21.69 -9.48 5.93
N THR A 86 21.04 -10.26 5.06
CA THR A 86 21.19 -11.71 4.99
C THR A 86 22.65 -12.10 4.73
N ILE A 87 23.31 -11.45 3.77
CA ILE A 87 24.73 -11.70 3.46
C ILE A 87 25.60 -11.47 4.70
N PHE A 88 25.44 -10.34 5.39
CA PHE A 88 26.24 -10.03 6.57
C PHE A 88 25.98 -11.01 7.72
N CYS A 89 24.72 -11.37 7.98
CA CYS A 89 24.38 -12.38 8.99
C CYS A 89 24.99 -13.75 8.66
N GLY A 90 25.00 -14.16 7.39
CA GLY A 90 25.62 -15.40 6.95
C GLY A 90 27.14 -15.47 7.19
N HIS A 91 27.84 -14.33 7.13
CA HIS A 91 29.28 -14.27 7.45
C HIS A 91 29.58 -14.28 8.95
N ILE A 92 28.59 -14.02 9.82
CA ILE A 92 28.77 -14.11 11.28
C ILE A 92 28.75 -15.58 11.71
N GLY A 93 27.76 -16.33 11.25
CA GLY A 93 27.61 -17.75 11.57
C GLY A 93 26.23 -18.31 11.21
N ASN A 94 26.12 -19.64 11.23
CA ASN A 94 24.90 -20.34 10.82
C ASN A 94 23.73 -20.11 11.81
N ALA A 95 24.00 -20.08 13.12
CA ALA A 95 23.00 -19.83 14.14
C ALA A 95 22.45 -18.39 14.05
N GLU A 96 23.32 -17.44 13.74
CA GLU A 96 23.01 -16.03 13.54
C GLU A 96 22.17 -15.77 12.30
N LEU A 97 22.50 -16.45 11.20
CA LEU A 97 21.70 -16.43 9.98
C LEU A 97 20.30 -17.03 10.20
N ALA A 98 20.22 -18.18 10.87
CA ALA A 98 18.94 -18.82 11.21
C ALA A 98 18.09 -17.93 12.14
N GLY A 99 18.71 -17.35 13.18
CA GLY A 99 18.06 -16.41 14.08
C GLY A 99 17.57 -15.15 13.37
N TYR A 100 18.35 -14.60 12.43
CA TYR A 100 17.91 -13.48 11.59
C TYR A 100 16.74 -13.86 10.68
N ALA A 101 16.79 -15.02 10.01
CA ALA A 101 15.71 -15.47 9.13
C ALA A 101 14.39 -15.57 9.91
N LEU A 102 14.42 -16.14 11.11
CA LEU A 102 13.26 -16.26 11.99
C LEU A 102 12.77 -14.90 12.52
N ALA A 103 13.69 -13.99 12.85
CA ALA A 103 13.34 -12.61 13.22
C ALA A 103 12.70 -11.85 12.05
N SER A 104 13.26 -11.98 10.85
CA SER A 104 12.76 -11.38 9.62
C SER A 104 11.35 -11.86 9.29
N ALA A 105 11.12 -13.18 9.34
CA ALA A 105 9.80 -13.78 9.17
C ALA A 105 8.81 -13.26 10.23
N THR A 106 9.23 -13.17 11.50
CA THR A 106 8.39 -12.62 12.59
C THR A 106 8.00 -11.17 12.30
N ILE A 107 8.97 -10.31 11.96
CA ILE A 107 8.74 -8.90 11.60
C ILE A 107 7.84 -8.79 10.37
N ASN A 108 8.05 -9.64 9.37
CA ASN A 108 7.28 -9.67 8.14
C ASN A 108 5.81 -9.97 8.39
N VAL A 109 5.55 -11.07 9.11
CA VAL A 109 4.22 -11.57 9.45
C VAL A 109 3.44 -10.57 10.29
N THR A 110 4.05 -10.04 11.37
CA THR A 110 3.34 -9.19 12.31
C THR A 110 3.23 -7.75 11.83
N THR A 111 4.25 -7.23 11.16
CA THR A 111 4.47 -5.78 11.06
C THR A 111 4.61 -5.30 9.61
N THR A 112 5.48 -5.89 8.80
CA THR A 112 5.67 -5.44 7.41
C THR A 112 4.40 -5.63 6.58
N ALA A 113 3.82 -6.83 6.56
CA ALA A 113 2.58 -7.11 5.83
C ALA A 113 1.42 -6.21 6.29
N THR A 114 1.26 -6.06 7.62
CA THR A 114 0.25 -5.20 8.25
C THR A 114 0.42 -3.74 7.84
N GLY A 115 1.63 -3.19 7.91
CA GLY A 115 1.91 -1.80 7.55
C GLY A 115 1.69 -1.51 6.07
N TYR A 116 2.13 -2.41 5.20
CA TYR A 116 1.89 -2.34 3.75
C TYR A 116 0.40 -2.37 3.44
N GLY A 117 -0.32 -3.34 3.98
CA GLY A 117 -1.75 -3.50 3.70
C GLY A 117 -2.60 -2.38 4.28
N LEU A 118 -2.33 -1.88 5.49
CA LEU A 118 -3.03 -0.70 6.03
C LEU A 118 -2.78 0.54 5.16
N THR A 119 -1.55 0.73 4.69
CA THR A 119 -1.19 1.86 3.82
C THR A 119 -1.86 1.76 2.46
N MET A 120 -2.14 0.56 1.95
CA MET A 120 -2.77 0.37 0.65
C MET A 120 -4.18 0.98 0.53
N ALA A 121 -4.90 1.21 1.64
CA ALA A 121 -6.11 2.03 1.59
C ALA A 121 -5.84 3.48 1.12
N CYS A 122 -4.65 4.01 1.43
CA CYS A 122 -4.19 5.30 0.92
C CYS A 122 -4.00 5.25 -0.59
N ASP A 123 -3.60 4.13 -1.17
CA ASP A 123 -3.44 4.02 -2.63
C ASP A 123 -4.76 4.28 -3.35
N THR A 124 -5.87 3.71 -2.86
CA THR A 124 -7.21 4.04 -3.37
C THR A 124 -7.60 5.48 -3.08
N LEU A 125 -7.53 5.90 -1.81
CA LEU A 125 -8.12 7.17 -1.40
C LEU A 125 -7.36 8.37 -1.97
N ILE A 126 -6.03 8.31 -2.00
CA ILE A 126 -5.19 9.37 -2.55
C ILE A 126 -5.32 9.43 -4.06
N SER A 127 -5.25 8.31 -4.79
CA SER A 127 -5.38 8.33 -6.26
C SER A 127 -6.76 8.83 -6.70
N GLN A 128 -7.85 8.34 -6.09
CA GLN A 128 -9.20 8.83 -6.42
C GLN A 128 -9.37 10.31 -6.07
N THR A 129 -8.86 10.75 -4.92
CA THR A 129 -8.97 12.15 -4.49
C THR A 129 -8.12 13.08 -5.37
N TYR A 130 -6.90 12.68 -5.71
CA TYR A 130 -6.01 13.42 -6.60
C TYR A 130 -6.60 13.53 -8.01
N GLY A 131 -7.08 12.43 -8.57
CA GLY A 131 -7.77 12.41 -9.87
C GLY A 131 -9.03 13.29 -9.90
N SER A 132 -9.74 13.41 -8.78
CA SER A 132 -10.90 14.31 -8.65
C SER A 132 -10.54 15.79 -8.62
N ARG A 133 -9.24 16.14 -8.50
CA ARG A 133 -8.67 17.47 -8.27
C ARG A 133 -8.90 18.08 -6.88
N ASN A 134 -9.37 17.31 -5.91
CA ASN A 134 -9.52 17.76 -4.53
C ASN A 134 -8.17 17.70 -3.77
N MET A 135 -7.26 18.62 -4.10
CA MET A 135 -5.86 18.55 -3.68
C MET A 135 -5.68 18.62 -2.15
N LYS A 136 -6.40 19.49 -1.44
CA LYS A 136 -6.26 19.65 0.02
C LYS A 136 -6.76 18.43 0.80
N ARG A 137 -7.76 17.73 0.28
CA ARG A 137 -8.26 16.47 0.89
C ARG A 137 -7.21 15.35 0.83
N VAL A 138 -6.29 15.38 -0.13
CA VAL A 138 -5.13 14.46 -0.15
C VAL A 138 -4.29 14.62 1.12
N GLY A 139 -4.00 15.86 1.53
CA GLY A 139 -3.29 16.14 2.78
C GLY A 139 -4.05 15.68 4.03
N VAL A 140 -5.37 15.83 4.06
CA VAL A 140 -6.20 15.34 5.18
C VAL A 140 -6.18 13.81 5.26
N ILE A 141 -6.20 13.11 4.13
CA ILE A 141 -6.02 11.65 4.08
C ILE A 141 -4.65 11.27 4.62
N LEU A 142 -3.59 11.97 4.20
CA LEU A 142 -2.23 11.73 4.69
C LEU A 142 -2.16 11.86 6.23
N GLN A 143 -2.65 12.97 6.80
CA GLN A 143 -2.69 13.20 8.26
C GLN A 143 -3.39 12.08 9.01
N LYS A 144 -4.59 11.72 8.54
CA LYS A 144 -5.41 10.67 9.13
C LYS A 144 -4.70 9.33 9.11
N SER A 145 -4.06 9.02 7.99
CA SER A 145 -3.32 7.77 7.81
C SER A 145 -2.10 7.72 8.70
N THR A 146 -1.35 8.83 8.86
CA THR A 146 -0.25 8.93 9.82
C THR A 146 -0.70 8.55 11.23
N LEU A 147 -1.79 9.14 11.73
CA LEU A 147 -2.30 8.87 13.08
C LEU A 147 -2.74 7.41 13.25
N ILE A 148 -3.47 6.86 12.26
CA ILE A 148 -3.95 5.48 12.32
C ILE A 148 -2.78 4.49 12.25
N LEU A 149 -1.82 4.68 11.35
CA LEU A 149 -0.67 3.79 11.20
C LEU A 149 0.21 3.78 12.45
N LEU A 150 0.48 4.94 13.05
CA LEU A 150 1.23 5.02 14.32
C LEU A 150 0.49 4.30 15.45
N LEU A 151 -0.84 4.37 15.46
CA LEU A 151 -1.64 3.63 16.44
C LEU A 151 -1.53 2.12 16.27
N PHE A 152 -1.52 1.63 15.02
CA PHE A 152 -1.30 0.22 14.70
C PHE A 152 0.13 -0.28 14.99
N CYS A 153 1.10 0.61 15.18
CA CYS A 153 2.42 0.20 15.65
C CYS A 153 2.38 -0.37 17.08
N LEU A 154 1.46 0.09 17.94
CA LEU A 154 1.34 -0.37 19.32
C LEU A 154 0.98 -1.86 19.46
N PRO A 155 -0.07 -2.39 18.79
CA PRO A 155 -0.33 -3.83 18.80
C PRO A 155 0.79 -4.64 18.10
N CYS A 156 1.45 -4.08 17.07
CA CYS A 156 2.60 -4.74 16.47
C CYS A 156 3.77 -4.89 17.47
N TRP A 157 4.08 -3.84 18.23
CA TRP A 157 5.07 -3.90 19.31
C TRP A 157 4.67 -4.90 20.38
N ALA A 158 3.39 -4.98 20.77
CA ALA A 158 2.92 -5.96 21.74
C ALA A 158 3.24 -7.39 21.31
N LEU A 159 3.09 -7.72 20.02
CA LEU A 159 3.44 -9.04 19.48
C LEU A 159 4.97 -9.23 19.40
N LEU A 160 5.69 -8.25 18.87
CA LEU A 160 7.15 -8.34 18.69
C LEU A 160 7.90 -8.46 20.02
N ILE A 161 7.47 -7.75 21.06
CA ILE A 161 8.03 -7.83 22.43
C ILE A 161 7.98 -9.28 22.95
N ASN A 162 6.99 -10.05 22.53
CA ASN A 162 6.79 -11.44 22.92
C ASN A 162 7.33 -12.45 21.89
N SER A 163 8.20 -12.01 20.96
CA SER A 163 8.70 -12.87 19.87
C SER A 163 9.37 -14.14 20.38
N HIS A 164 10.16 -14.11 21.47
CA HIS A 164 10.72 -15.32 22.06
C HIS A 164 9.66 -16.37 22.42
N ASN A 165 8.66 -15.96 23.21
CA ASN A 165 7.59 -16.84 23.69
C ASN A 165 6.72 -17.36 22.53
N LEU A 166 6.45 -16.52 21.54
CA LEU A 166 5.72 -16.91 20.33
C LEU A 166 6.51 -17.95 19.52
N LEU A 167 7.81 -17.78 19.38
CA LEU A 167 8.66 -18.72 18.64
C LEU A 167 8.82 -20.06 19.36
N LEU A 168 8.91 -20.06 20.70
CA LEU A 168 8.89 -21.29 21.49
C LEU A 168 7.55 -22.03 21.38
N LEU A 169 6.43 -21.30 21.33
CA LEU A 169 5.10 -21.90 21.10
C LEU A 169 5.03 -22.58 19.71
N LEU A 170 5.77 -22.05 18.73
CA LEU A 170 5.96 -22.65 17.41
C LEU A 170 7.05 -23.74 17.38
N HIS A 171 7.45 -24.26 18.56
CA HIS A 171 8.42 -25.34 18.74
C HIS A 171 9.80 -25.06 18.11
N GLN A 172 10.21 -23.78 18.06
CA GLN A 172 11.57 -23.42 17.64
C GLN A 172 12.59 -23.72 18.73
N GLU A 173 13.83 -24.03 18.32
CA GLU A 173 14.93 -24.26 19.26
C GLU A 173 15.19 -23.01 20.12
N HIS A 174 15.47 -23.23 21.41
CA HIS A 174 15.68 -22.15 22.39
C HIS A 174 16.74 -21.14 21.95
N GLU A 175 17.88 -21.60 21.41
CA GLU A 175 18.98 -20.71 21.03
C GLU A 175 18.62 -19.85 19.81
N VAL A 176 18.02 -20.44 18.77
CA VAL A 176 17.57 -19.71 17.57
C VAL A 176 16.46 -18.71 17.93
N ALA A 177 15.50 -19.11 18.77
CA ALA A 177 14.44 -18.23 19.27
C ALA A 177 14.99 -17.08 20.12
N ARG A 178 16.09 -17.30 20.87
CA ARG A 178 16.78 -16.25 21.64
C ARG A 178 17.45 -15.24 20.73
N ILE A 179 18.21 -15.70 19.73
CA ILE A 179 18.87 -14.83 18.73
C ILE A 179 17.83 -14.03 17.95
N ALA A 180 16.74 -14.68 17.52
CA ALA A 180 15.65 -14.01 16.82
C ALA A 180 15.01 -12.91 17.67
N ASN A 181 14.72 -13.21 18.94
CA ASN A 181 14.16 -12.22 19.86
C ASN A 181 15.11 -11.03 20.09
N LEU A 182 16.41 -11.28 20.25
CA LEU A 182 17.41 -10.22 20.39
C LEU A 182 17.42 -9.29 19.16
N TYR A 183 17.33 -9.86 17.96
CA TYR A 183 17.22 -9.11 16.72
C TYR A 183 15.92 -8.29 16.68
N VAL A 184 14.77 -8.91 16.97
CA VAL A 184 13.46 -8.27 16.98
C VAL A 184 13.39 -7.13 17.99
N MET A 185 13.87 -7.32 19.22
CA MET A 185 13.92 -6.27 20.25
C MET A 185 14.73 -5.07 19.78
N THR A 186 15.86 -5.32 19.14
CA THR A 186 16.73 -4.28 18.58
C THR A 186 16.07 -3.57 17.38
N PHE A 187 15.17 -4.26 16.66
CA PHE A 187 14.42 -3.72 15.52
C PHE A 187 13.21 -2.84 15.90
N LEU A 188 12.67 -2.98 17.12
CA LEU A 188 11.45 -2.27 17.56
C LEU A 188 11.41 -0.77 17.22
N PRO A 189 12.47 0.04 17.41
CA PRO A 189 12.44 1.47 17.13
C PRO A 189 12.18 1.82 15.66
N ALA A 190 12.45 0.89 14.74
CA ALA A 190 12.29 1.10 13.31
C ALA A 190 10.85 0.92 12.81
N VAL A 191 9.98 0.27 13.59
CA VAL A 191 8.60 -0.06 13.20
C VAL A 191 7.80 1.19 12.79
N PRO A 192 7.76 2.29 13.56
CA PRO A 192 7.08 3.51 13.13
C PRO A 192 7.68 4.09 11.85
N ALA A 193 9.00 4.08 11.70
CA ALA A 193 9.67 4.60 10.52
C ALA A 193 9.31 3.80 9.26
N MET A 194 9.21 2.47 9.37
CA MET A 194 8.79 1.59 8.28
C MET A 194 7.35 1.92 7.81
N PHE A 195 6.41 2.11 8.74
CA PHE A 195 5.02 2.46 8.41
C PHE A 195 4.93 3.85 7.76
N LEU A 196 5.66 4.83 8.32
CA LEU A 196 5.68 6.19 7.79
C LEU A 196 6.37 6.26 6.42
N HIS A 197 7.44 5.50 6.19
CA HIS A 197 8.09 5.41 4.89
C HIS A 197 7.12 4.88 3.83
N GLN A 198 6.41 3.79 4.14
CA GLN A 198 5.43 3.22 3.22
C GLN A 198 4.28 4.19 2.92
N LEU A 199 3.82 4.94 3.92
CA LEU A 199 2.83 6.01 3.73
C LEU A 199 3.34 7.14 2.84
N GLN A 200 4.60 7.56 3.00
CA GLN A 200 5.23 8.58 2.15
C GLN A 200 5.36 8.11 0.70
N VAL A 201 5.73 6.84 0.49
CA VAL A 201 5.76 6.18 -0.82
C VAL A 201 4.37 6.21 -1.47
N SER A 202 3.35 5.74 -0.75
CA SER A 202 1.96 5.77 -1.20
C SER A 202 1.52 7.20 -1.55
N TYR A 203 1.81 8.15 -0.67
CA TYR A 203 1.46 9.55 -0.88
C TYR A 203 2.03 10.11 -2.18
N LEU A 204 3.30 9.86 -2.48
CA LEU A 204 3.94 10.38 -3.68
C LEU A 204 3.53 9.63 -4.95
N GLN A 205 3.52 8.29 -4.92
CA GLN A 205 3.27 7.47 -6.11
C GLN A 205 1.87 7.72 -6.68
N ASN A 206 0.85 7.88 -5.82
CA ASN A 206 -0.53 8.09 -6.26
C ASN A 206 -0.77 9.46 -6.90
N GLN A 207 0.17 10.40 -6.71
CA GLN A 207 0.21 11.69 -7.39
C GLN A 207 1.03 11.64 -8.69
N GLY A 208 1.58 10.48 -9.05
CA GLY A 208 2.49 10.30 -10.19
C GLY A 208 3.93 10.76 -9.93
N ILE A 209 4.30 11.01 -8.67
CA ILE A 209 5.64 11.44 -8.27
C ILE A 209 6.42 10.23 -7.78
N ILE A 210 7.22 9.60 -8.65
CA ILE A 210 7.87 8.33 -8.30
C ILE A 210 9.35 8.51 -7.97
N LEU A 211 10.10 9.28 -8.76
CA LEU A 211 11.57 9.37 -8.67
C LEU A 211 12.14 9.59 -7.24
N PRO A 212 11.53 10.39 -6.35
CA PRO A 212 12.06 10.58 -5.00
C PRO A 212 12.31 9.27 -4.25
N GLN A 213 11.35 8.34 -4.27
CA GLN A 213 11.45 7.08 -3.52
C GLN A 213 12.55 6.16 -4.10
N MET A 214 12.82 6.25 -5.40
CA MET A 214 13.90 5.52 -6.07
C MET A 214 15.27 6.06 -5.63
N TYR A 215 15.45 7.38 -5.65
CA TYR A 215 16.71 8.00 -5.22
C TYR A 215 16.99 7.75 -3.74
N THR A 216 15.98 7.87 -2.88
CA THR A 216 16.17 7.64 -1.44
C THR A 216 16.43 6.18 -1.13
N ALA A 217 15.80 5.24 -1.85
CA ALA A 217 16.12 3.82 -1.71
C ALA A 217 17.56 3.50 -2.13
N ALA A 218 18.06 4.09 -3.22
CA ALA A 218 19.45 3.91 -3.65
C ALA A 218 20.45 4.43 -2.60
N VAL A 219 20.21 5.64 -2.08
CA VAL A 219 21.05 6.24 -1.03
C VAL A 219 20.97 5.41 0.27
N ALA A 220 19.78 4.95 0.65
CA ALA A 220 19.60 4.11 1.85
C ALA A 220 20.34 2.77 1.75
N ASN A 221 20.45 2.16 0.57
CA ASN A 221 21.25 0.95 0.37
C ASN A 221 22.75 1.18 0.60
N ILE A 222 23.27 2.34 0.16
CA ILE A 222 24.68 2.72 0.40
C ILE A 222 24.94 2.86 1.91
N PHE A 223 24.04 3.54 2.64
CA PHE A 223 24.12 3.62 4.09
C PHE A 223 23.99 2.25 4.76
N ASN A 224 23.06 1.42 4.30
CA ASN A 224 22.85 0.08 4.83
C ASN A 224 24.12 -0.78 4.72
N LEU A 225 24.78 -0.78 3.55
CA LEU A 225 26.03 -1.49 3.34
C LEU A 225 27.15 -0.96 4.26
N GLY A 226 27.32 0.36 4.31
CA GLY A 226 28.36 0.99 5.15
C GLY A 226 28.16 0.78 6.65
N ILE A 227 26.91 0.89 7.13
CA ILE A 227 26.57 0.67 8.54
C ILE A 227 26.74 -0.80 8.90
N ASN A 228 26.29 -1.74 8.07
CA ASN A 228 26.50 -3.17 8.33
C ASN A 228 28.00 -3.50 8.41
N TYR A 229 28.80 -3.03 7.45
CA TYR A 229 30.25 -3.24 7.47
C TYR A 229 30.89 -2.66 8.74
N LEU A 230 30.53 -1.43 9.14
CA LEU A 230 31.06 -0.82 10.35
C LEU A 230 30.67 -1.61 11.61
N LEU A 231 29.39 -1.92 11.81
CA LEU A 231 28.90 -2.55 13.04
C LEU A 231 29.35 -4.00 13.17
N ILE A 232 29.48 -4.73 12.06
CA ILE A 232 29.80 -6.16 12.06
C ILE A 232 31.29 -6.40 11.88
N SER A 233 31.95 -5.78 10.90
CA SER A 233 33.36 -6.05 10.60
C SER A 233 34.32 -5.25 11.49
N VAL A 234 34.00 -3.99 11.80
CA VAL A 234 34.88 -3.12 12.60
C VAL A 234 34.57 -3.24 14.10
N LEU A 235 33.31 -3.04 14.49
CA LEU A 235 32.90 -3.05 15.90
C LEU A 235 32.56 -4.44 16.44
N LYS A 236 32.47 -5.47 15.58
CA LYS A 236 32.24 -6.87 15.95
C LYS A 236 31.02 -7.08 16.87
N LEU A 237 29.94 -6.34 16.62
CA LEU A 237 28.70 -6.40 17.41
C LEU A 237 27.78 -7.59 17.05
N GLY A 238 28.22 -8.48 16.16
CA GLY A 238 27.48 -9.67 15.74
C GLY A 238 26.06 -9.36 15.25
N VAL A 239 25.10 -10.19 15.67
CA VAL A 239 23.68 -10.09 15.26
C VAL A 239 23.03 -8.78 15.70
N ILE A 240 23.40 -8.26 16.88
CA ILE A 240 22.91 -6.97 17.36
C ILE A 240 23.33 -5.87 16.39
N GLY A 241 24.60 -5.90 15.93
CA GLY A 241 25.11 -4.97 14.93
C GLY A 241 24.27 -4.97 13.65
N SER A 242 23.93 -6.16 13.15
CA SER A 242 23.04 -6.33 11.98
C SER A 242 21.63 -5.78 12.21
N ALA A 243 21.05 -6.05 13.39
CA ALA A 243 19.74 -5.53 13.75
C ALA A 243 19.72 -4.00 13.86
N VAL A 244 20.73 -3.40 14.49
CA VAL A 244 20.90 -1.93 14.54
C VAL A 244 21.08 -1.36 13.15
N ALA A 245 21.87 -1.99 12.28
CA ALA A 245 22.06 -1.55 10.91
C ALA A 245 20.75 -1.53 10.13
N ASN A 246 19.94 -2.58 10.27
CA ASN A 246 18.61 -2.64 9.67
C ASN A 246 17.68 -1.55 10.22
N SER A 247 17.63 -1.38 11.55
CA SER A 247 16.84 -0.34 12.19
C SER A 247 17.18 1.06 11.67
N LEU A 248 18.47 1.37 11.65
CA LEU A 248 18.97 2.65 11.14
C LEU A 248 18.64 2.80 9.65
N SER A 249 18.74 1.75 8.85
CA SER A 249 18.42 1.82 7.42
C SER A 249 16.95 2.17 7.17
N GLN A 250 16.02 1.59 7.93
CA GLN A 250 14.60 1.92 7.86
C GLN A 250 14.28 3.34 8.34
N ILE A 251 14.98 3.81 9.39
CA ILE A 251 14.85 5.19 9.87
C ILE A 251 15.42 6.17 8.83
N ILE A 252 16.61 5.90 8.30
CA ILE A 252 17.29 6.72 7.30
C ILE A 252 16.46 6.83 6.02
N ILE A 253 15.96 5.73 5.46
CA ILE A 253 15.15 5.79 4.23
C ILE A 253 13.87 6.62 4.44
N CYS A 254 13.23 6.49 5.61
CA CYS A 254 12.06 7.29 5.99
C CYS A 254 12.39 8.78 6.09
N LEU A 255 13.49 9.13 6.77
CA LEU A 255 13.92 10.52 6.96
C LEU A 255 14.42 11.16 5.66
N LEU A 256 15.14 10.41 4.82
CA LEU A 256 15.58 10.87 3.51
C LEU A 256 14.40 11.21 2.60
N LEU A 257 13.38 10.35 2.56
CA LEU A 257 12.18 10.60 1.76
C LEU A 257 11.39 11.80 2.29
N PHE A 258 11.24 11.91 3.61
CA PHE A 258 10.58 13.04 4.23
C PHE A 258 11.32 14.35 3.95
N GLY A 259 12.65 14.35 4.13
CA GLY A 259 13.54 15.45 3.81
C GLY A 259 13.43 15.87 2.34
N TYR A 260 13.39 14.91 1.42
CA TYR A 260 13.21 15.17 -0.02
C TYR A 260 11.85 15.85 -0.31
N ILE A 261 10.76 15.35 0.29
CA ILE A 261 9.40 15.93 0.15
C ILE A 261 9.37 17.39 0.62
N ARG A 262 10.08 17.70 1.69
CA ARG A 262 10.18 19.05 2.27
C ARG A 262 11.07 19.95 1.41
N TRP A 263 12.27 19.49 1.07
CA TRP A 263 13.26 20.25 0.29
C TRP A 263 12.74 20.63 -1.09
N LYS A 264 12.18 19.68 -1.83
CA LYS A 264 11.59 19.92 -3.16
C LYS A 264 10.17 20.50 -3.10
N LYS A 265 9.65 20.82 -1.91
CA LYS A 265 8.33 21.44 -1.71
C LYS A 265 7.15 20.66 -2.35
N LEU A 266 7.30 19.34 -2.52
CA LEU A 266 6.33 18.48 -3.21
C LEU A 266 4.95 18.45 -2.54
N HIS A 267 4.91 18.75 -1.25
CA HIS A 267 3.70 18.76 -0.44
C HIS A 267 2.87 20.04 -0.58
N GLN A 268 3.38 21.15 -1.13
CA GLN A 268 2.72 22.47 -1.05
C GLN A 268 1.32 22.49 -1.67
N ARG A 269 1.12 21.77 -2.78
CA ARG A 269 -0.17 21.73 -3.49
C ARG A 269 -1.26 20.99 -2.72
N THR A 270 -0.89 19.94 -2.00
CA THR A 270 -1.80 18.94 -1.45
C THR A 270 -1.90 18.98 0.08
N TRP A 271 -0.88 19.47 0.77
CA TRP A 271 -0.85 19.62 2.21
C TRP A 271 -1.13 21.07 2.62
N GLY A 272 -2.20 21.29 3.38
CA GLY A 272 -2.59 22.61 3.89
C GLY A 272 -2.13 22.93 5.32
N GLY A 273 -1.36 22.05 5.96
CA GLY A 273 -1.16 22.09 7.42
C GLY A 273 -2.10 21.11 8.14
N TRP A 274 -1.83 20.87 9.43
CA TRP A 274 -2.66 20.01 10.26
C TRP A 274 -4.08 20.55 10.37
N SER A 275 -5.06 19.67 10.22
CA SER A 275 -6.49 19.99 10.29
C SER A 275 -7.22 18.98 11.16
N THR A 276 -8.19 19.45 11.94
CA THR A 276 -9.07 18.58 12.76
C THR A 276 -9.91 17.62 11.91
N GLU A 277 -10.04 17.88 10.60
CA GLU A 277 -10.67 16.96 9.65
C GLU A 277 -9.99 15.59 9.58
N CYS A 278 -8.71 15.50 9.96
CA CYS A 278 -8.00 14.21 10.02
C CYS A 278 -8.58 13.26 11.07
N LEU A 279 -9.25 13.78 12.09
CA LEU A 279 -9.92 13.00 13.14
C LEU A 279 -11.30 12.49 12.72
N GLN A 280 -11.88 13.04 11.64
CA GLN A 280 -13.20 12.68 11.16
C GLN A 280 -13.19 11.41 10.30
N GLY A 281 -14.31 10.69 10.25
CA GLY A 281 -14.53 9.62 9.26
C GLY A 281 -13.57 8.42 9.31
N TRP A 282 -12.95 8.13 10.47
CA TRP A 282 -12.07 6.95 10.63
C TRP A 282 -12.79 5.65 10.28
N GLY A 283 -14.08 5.50 10.57
CA GLY A 283 -14.84 4.30 10.21
C GLY A 283 -14.88 4.04 8.71
N SER A 284 -15.00 5.07 7.87
CA SER A 284 -14.95 4.91 6.41
C SER A 284 -13.55 4.57 5.91
N PHE A 285 -12.51 5.07 6.57
CA PHE A 285 -11.12 4.73 6.27
C PHE A 285 -10.83 3.26 6.64
N MET A 286 -11.22 2.84 7.84
CA MET A 286 -11.00 1.49 8.36
C MET A 286 -11.76 0.42 7.58
N LYS A 287 -12.95 0.73 7.04
CA LYS A 287 -13.68 -0.14 6.09
C LYS A 287 -12.89 -0.46 4.82
N LEU A 288 -11.83 0.31 4.52
CA LEU A 288 -10.91 0.07 3.42
C LEU A 288 -9.57 -0.49 3.92
N ALA A 289 -9.02 0.10 4.99
CA ALA A 289 -7.70 -0.26 5.53
C ALA A 289 -7.67 -1.68 6.11
N VAL A 290 -8.68 -2.11 6.87
CA VAL A 290 -8.69 -3.45 7.47
C VAL A 290 -8.74 -4.54 6.41
N PRO A 291 -9.64 -4.50 5.41
CA PRO A 291 -9.57 -5.47 4.33
C PRO A 291 -8.27 -5.41 3.53
N SER A 292 -7.68 -4.22 3.34
CA SER A 292 -6.40 -4.09 2.63
C SER A 292 -5.24 -4.73 3.42
N ALA A 293 -5.25 -4.61 4.75
CA ALA A 293 -4.32 -5.31 5.66
C ALA A 293 -4.44 -6.82 5.48
N PHE A 294 -5.65 -7.37 5.63
CA PHE A 294 -5.88 -8.80 5.46
C PHE A 294 -5.55 -9.31 4.06
N MET A 295 -5.80 -8.51 3.01
CA MET A 295 -5.44 -8.87 1.65
C MET A 295 -3.94 -9.18 1.55
N ILE A 296 -3.08 -8.29 2.06
CA ILE A 296 -1.62 -8.46 2.01
C ILE A 296 -1.15 -9.53 3.00
N CYS A 297 -1.68 -9.56 4.22
CA CYS A 297 -1.34 -10.60 5.20
C CYS A 297 -1.62 -12.01 4.66
N PHE A 298 -2.81 -12.26 4.11
CA PHE A 298 -3.17 -13.57 3.55
C PHE A 298 -2.33 -13.94 2.33
N GLU A 299 -1.90 -12.97 1.53
CA GLU A 299 -1.02 -13.22 0.39
C GLU A 299 0.42 -13.53 0.82
N TRP A 300 0.92 -12.90 1.89
CA TRP A 300 2.31 -13.06 2.30
C TRP A 300 2.50 -14.25 3.25
N TRP A 301 1.58 -14.46 4.18
CA TRP A 301 1.69 -15.53 5.17
C TRP A 301 1.61 -16.92 4.53
N VAL A 302 1.01 -17.08 3.35
CA VAL A 302 0.98 -18.38 2.65
C VAL A 302 2.40 -18.86 2.29
N TRP A 303 3.31 -17.93 1.98
CA TRP A 303 4.71 -18.26 1.68
C TRP A 303 5.47 -18.74 2.91
N GLU A 304 5.23 -18.09 4.05
CA GLU A 304 5.79 -18.49 5.35
C GLU A 304 5.31 -19.90 5.73
N VAL A 305 4.00 -20.17 5.60
CA VAL A 305 3.42 -21.51 5.80
C VAL A 305 4.08 -22.54 4.88
N GLY A 306 4.30 -22.19 3.61
CA GLY A 306 5.01 -23.05 2.65
C GLY A 306 6.43 -23.40 3.09
N GLY A 307 7.17 -22.43 3.65
CA GLY A 307 8.48 -22.65 4.25
C GLY A 307 8.43 -23.63 5.43
N PHE A 308 7.49 -23.44 6.36
CA PHE A 308 7.30 -24.37 7.48
C PHE A 308 6.98 -25.79 7.02
N LEU A 309 6.08 -25.95 6.03
CA LEU A 309 5.73 -27.26 5.49
C LEU A 309 6.91 -27.94 4.80
N ALA A 310 7.73 -27.18 4.07
CA ALA A 310 8.95 -27.72 3.46
C ALA A 310 9.97 -28.18 4.51
N GLY A 311 10.06 -27.48 5.65
CA GLY A 311 10.88 -27.88 6.79
C GLY A 311 10.50 -29.24 7.39
N VAL A 312 9.21 -29.62 7.33
CA VAL A 312 8.73 -30.93 7.80
C VAL A 312 9.23 -32.08 6.89
N LEU A 313 9.47 -31.83 5.61
CA LEU A 313 9.98 -32.85 4.69
C LEU A 313 11.48 -33.14 4.90
N GLY A 314 12.27 -32.10 5.23
CA GLY A 314 13.69 -32.22 5.50
C GLY A 314 14.50 -31.01 5.02
N GLU A 315 15.80 -31.03 5.33
CA GLU A 315 16.71 -29.90 5.07
C GLU A 315 16.83 -29.56 3.58
N VAL A 316 16.90 -30.58 2.70
CA VAL A 316 17.01 -30.40 1.25
C VAL A 316 15.77 -29.72 0.67
N ASP A 317 14.57 -30.14 1.09
CA ASP A 317 13.29 -29.56 0.65
C ASP A 317 13.13 -28.12 1.13
N LEU A 318 13.49 -27.85 2.38
CA LEU A 318 13.47 -26.51 2.95
C LEU A 318 14.40 -25.56 2.19
N ALA A 319 15.63 -26.00 1.92
CA ALA A 319 16.60 -25.21 1.18
C ALA A 319 16.13 -24.95 -0.27
N ALA A 320 15.60 -25.96 -0.95
CA ALA A 320 15.01 -25.80 -2.28
C ALA A 320 13.81 -24.85 -2.27
N GLN A 321 12.92 -24.95 -1.28
CA GLN A 321 11.80 -24.04 -1.10
C GLN A 321 12.26 -22.59 -0.91
N HIS A 322 13.30 -22.36 -0.11
CA HIS A 322 13.89 -21.03 0.06
C HIS A 322 14.42 -20.46 -1.26
N VAL A 323 15.18 -21.25 -2.04
CA VAL A 323 15.66 -20.84 -3.37
C VAL A 323 14.49 -20.49 -4.31
N MET A 324 13.44 -21.30 -4.32
CA MET A 324 12.25 -21.04 -5.13
C MET A 324 11.54 -19.74 -4.73
N VAL A 325 11.42 -19.46 -3.42
CA VAL A 325 10.83 -18.22 -2.90
C VAL A 325 11.67 -17.00 -3.27
N GLU A 326 13.01 -17.08 -3.20
CA GLU A 326 13.91 -16.00 -3.62
C GLU A 326 13.83 -15.69 -5.12
N ILE A 327 13.85 -16.73 -5.96
CA ILE A 327 13.60 -16.57 -7.40
C ILE A 327 12.23 -15.91 -7.62
N GLY A 328 11.22 -16.35 -6.87
CA GLY A 328 9.88 -15.79 -6.95
C GLY A 328 9.76 -14.34 -6.51
N ALA A 329 10.46 -13.94 -5.45
CA ALA A 329 10.48 -12.57 -4.98
C ALA A 329 11.06 -11.63 -6.05
N ILE A 330 12.15 -12.03 -6.71
CA ILE A 330 12.79 -11.24 -7.78
C ILE A 330 11.86 -11.08 -8.99
N THR A 331 11.26 -12.18 -9.46
CA THR A 331 10.38 -12.16 -10.64
C THR A 331 9.08 -11.40 -10.37
N TYR A 332 8.57 -11.44 -9.13
CA TYR A 332 7.36 -10.72 -8.67
C TYR A 332 7.53 -9.19 -8.63
N MET A 333 8.75 -8.66 -8.56
CA MET A 333 8.97 -7.19 -8.59
C MET A 333 8.44 -6.54 -9.88
N PHE A 334 8.48 -7.26 -11.01
CA PHE A 334 8.02 -6.79 -12.30
C PHE A 334 6.49 -6.57 -12.35
N PRO A 335 5.65 -7.59 -12.10
CA PRO A 335 4.21 -7.37 -12.04
C PRO A 335 3.83 -6.43 -10.90
N LEU A 336 4.55 -6.39 -9.78
CA LEU A 336 4.30 -5.43 -8.69
C LEU A 336 4.48 -3.96 -9.14
N GLY A 337 5.45 -3.69 -10.01
CA GLY A 337 5.62 -2.37 -10.63
C GLY A 337 4.44 -1.98 -11.53
N ILE A 338 3.87 -2.93 -12.27
CA ILE A 338 2.67 -2.74 -13.10
C ILE A 338 1.43 -2.60 -12.23
N HIS A 339 1.30 -3.40 -11.17
CA HIS A 339 0.24 -3.33 -10.17
C HIS A 339 0.12 -1.91 -9.62
N ALA A 340 1.23 -1.34 -9.15
CA ALA A 340 1.25 0.00 -8.58
C ALA A 340 0.84 1.05 -9.63
N ALA A 341 1.38 0.97 -10.86
CA ALA A 341 1.01 1.85 -11.95
C ALA A 341 -0.49 1.73 -12.31
N ALA A 342 -1.03 0.51 -12.39
CA ALA A 342 -2.44 0.24 -12.68
C ALA A 342 -3.33 0.82 -11.57
N CYS A 343 -3.00 0.60 -10.30
CA CYS A 343 -3.72 1.17 -9.16
C CYS A 343 -3.80 2.70 -9.25
N VAL A 344 -2.66 3.37 -9.43
CA VAL A 344 -2.58 4.84 -9.54
C VAL A 344 -3.42 5.35 -10.71
N ARG A 345 -3.28 4.73 -11.89
CA ARG A 345 -3.92 5.20 -13.13
C ARG A 345 -5.43 4.98 -13.12
N VAL A 346 -5.88 3.78 -12.70
CA VAL A 346 -7.30 3.44 -12.56
C VAL A 346 -7.94 4.33 -11.50
N GLY A 347 -7.34 4.44 -10.31
CA GLY A 347 -7.86 5.29 -9.23
C GLY A 347 -7.99 6.75 -9.64
N ASN A 348 -6.96 7.31 -10.29
CA ASN A 348 -7.00 8.68 -10.83
C ASN A 348 -8.10 8.87 -11.88
N ALA A 349 -8.27 7.93 -12.82
CA ALA A 349 -9.29 8.01 -13.86
C ALA A 349 -10.71 7.94 -13.26
N LEU A 350 -10.94 7.02 -12.31
CA LEU A 350 -12.23 6.89 -11.62
C LEU A 350 -12.55 8.14 -10.79
N GLY A 351 -11.57 8.68 -10.05
CA GLY A 351 -11.72 9.93 -9.30
C GLY A 351 -12.04 11.15 -10.18
N ALA A 352 -11.48 11.17 -11.40
CA ALA A 352 -11.78 12.19 -12.40
C ALA A 352 -13.18 12.05 -13.03
N GLY A 353 -13.86 10.92 -12.84
CA GLY A 353 -15.11 10.60 -13.53
C GLY A 353 -14.92 10.06 -14.96
N ASN A 354 -13.68 9.74 -15.35
CA ASN A 354 -13.37 9.26 -16.69
C ASN A 354 -13.36 7.72 -16.71
N THR A 355 -14.56 7.13 -16.78
CA THR A 355 -14.77 5.68 -16.80
C THR A 355 -14.08 5.01 -17.98
N SER A 356 -14.17 5.59 -19.18
CA SER A 356 -13.57 5.04 -20.40
C SER A 356 -12.05 4.92 -20.26
N ARG A 357 -11.40 5.93 -19.69
CA ARG A 357 -9.96 5.89 -19.43
C ARG A 357 -9.59 4.79 -18.45
N ALA A 358 -10.35 4.62 -17.37
CA ALA A 358 -10.12 3.55 -16.40
C ALA A 358 -10.15 2.17 -17.07
N ILE A 359 -11.13 1.91 -17.94
CA ILE A 359 -11.26 0.64 -18.68
C ILE A 359 -10.07 0.43 -19.63
N VAL A 360 -9.65 1.46 -20.38
CA VAL A 360 -8.48 1.37 -21.27
C VAL A 360 -7.21 1.08 -20.46
N THR A 361 -7.02 1.75 -19.33
CA THR A 361 -5.89 1.48 -18.42
C THR A 361 -5.89 0.02 -17.95
N CYS A 362 -7.03 -0.55 -17.58
CA CYS A 362 -7.12 -1.96 -17.16
C CYS A 362 -6.66 -2.89 -18.27
N LYS A 363 -7.17 -2.71 -19.50
CA LYS A 363 -6.79 -3.54 -20.65
C LYS A 363 -5.29 -3.44 -20.95
N VAL A 364 -4.75 -2.22 -20.97
CA VAL A 364 -3.33 -1.96 -21.23
C VAL A 364 -2.44 -2.60 -20.16
N ALA A 365 -2.79 -2.46 -18.88
CA ALA A 365 -2.02 -3.04 -17.78
C ALA A 365 -2.02 -4.57 -17.82
N LEU A 366 -3.17 -5.21 -18.09
CA LEU A 366 -3.27 -6.66 -18.20
C LEU A 366 -2.48 -7.22 -19.39
N VAL A 367 -2.58 -6.60 -20.56
CA VAL A 367 -1.79 -7.01 -21.75
C VAL A 367 -0.30 -6.82 -21.49
N LEU A 368 0.10 -5.69 -20.90
CA LEU A 368 1.50 -5.45 -20.55
C LEU A 368 2.02 -6.49 -19.55
N SER A 369 1.22 -6.85 -18.55
CA SER A 369 1.58 -7.90 -17.58
C SER A 369 1.79 -9.24 -18.27
N GLY A 370 0.83 -9.67 -19.11
CA GLY A 370 0.93 -10.95 -19.82
C GLY A 370 2.16 -11.02 -20.73
N VAL A 371 2.47 -9.95 -21.47
CA VAL A 371 3.65 -9.91 -22.34
C VAL A 371 4.95 -10.00 -21.53
N LEU A 372 5.05 -9.24 -20.44
CA LEU A 372 6.24 -9.27 -19.58
C LEU A 372 6.38 -10.63 -18.88
N ALA A 373 5.28 -11.22 -18.42
CA ALA A 373 5.29 -12.51 -17.75
C ALA A 373 5.66 -13.66 -18.71
N VAL A 374 5.22 -13.63 -19.96
CA VAL A 374 5.68 -14.58 -21.00
C VAL A 374 7.17 -14.44 -21.24
N PHE A 375 7.67 -13.20 -21.36
CA PHE A 375 9.10 -12.94 -21.53
C PHE A 375 9.92 -13.46 -20.34
N GLN A 376 9.47 -13.21 -19.11
CA GLN A 376 10.08 -13.77 -17.89
C GLN A 376 10.04 -15.30 -17.90
N GLY A 377 8.92 -15.90 -18.28
CA GLY A 377 8.77 -17.35 -18.37
C GLY A 377 9.76 -18.00 -19.34
N PHE A 378 10.01 -17.37 -20.50
CA PHE A 378 11.04 -17.84 -21.43
C PHE A 378 12.45 -17.79 -20.83
N ILE A 379 12.78 -16.72 -20.12
CA ILE A 379 14.08 -16.60 -19.45
C ILE A 379 14.23 -17.69 -18.38
N LEU A 380 13.23 -17.83 -17.49
CA LEU A 380 13.23 -18.82 -16.42
C LEU A 380 13.31 -20.25 -16.97
N ALA A 381 12.52 -20.58 -17.99
CA ALA A 381 12.57 -21.88 -18.63
C ALA A 381 13.93 -22.16 -19.28
N GLY A 382 14.57 -21.14 -19.87
CA GLY A 382 15.89 -21.25 -20.49
C GLY A 382 17.04 -21.39 -19.48
N CYS A 383 16.92 -20.85 -18.28
CA CYS A 383 17.95 -20.92 -17.24
C CYS A 383 17.64 -21.89 -16.09
N LYS A 384 16.52 -22.62 -16.13
CA LYS A 384 16.05 -23.44 -14.99
C LYS A 384 17.06 -24.45 -14.45
N SER A 385 17.91 -25.00 -15.31
CA SER A 385 18.94 -25.98 -14.93
C SER A 385 20.19 -25.35 -14.30
N VAL A 386 20.35 -24.03 -14.40
CA VAL A 386 21.56 -23.32 -13.95
C VAL A 386 21.28 -22.33 -12.84
N ILE A 387 20.07 -21.76 -12.79
CA ILE A 387 19.73 -20.68 -11.86
C ILE A 387 19.88 -21.07 -10.37
N GLY A 388 19.69 -22.36 -10.03
CA GLY A 388 19.90 -22.87 -8.67
C GLY A 388 21.34 -22.71 -8.18
N TYR A 389 22.33 -22.77 -9.07
CA TYR A 389 23.75 -22.61 -8.74
C TYR A 389 24.13 -21.20 -8.26
N ILE A 390 23.24 -20.22 -8.42
CA ILE A 390 23.43 -18.89 -7.83
C ILE A 390 23.35 -18.95 -6.30
N PHE A 391 22.59 -19.91 -5.76
CA PHE A 391 22.27 -19.98 -4.33
C PHE A 391 23.02 -21.11 -3.61
N THR A 392 23.31 -22.21 -4.29
CA THR A 392 23.95 -23.38 -3.67
C THR A 392 24.76 -24.20 -4.66
N SER A 393 25.78 -24.89 -4.17
CA SER A 393 26.58 -25.86 -4.93
C SER A 393 26.08 -27.30 -4.79
N ASP A 394 25.07 -27.56 -3.95
CA ASP A 394 24.49 -28.90 -3.77
C ASP A 394 23.59 -29.27 -4.95
N GLU A 395 24.02 -30.28 -5.71
CA GLU A 395 23.33 -30.75 -6.91
C GLU A 395 21.91 -31.27 -6.62
N ASN A 396 21.65 -31.82 -5.43
CA ASN A 396 20.31 -32.32 -5.07
C ASN A 396 19.30 -31.17 -4.96
N ILE A 397 19.73 -30.06 -4.34
CA ILE A 397 18.89 -28.86 -4.20
C ILE A 397 18.68 -28.24 -5.58
N VAL A 398 19.73 -28.11 -6.38
CA VAL A 398 19.64 -27.53 -7.73
C VAL A 398 18.72 -28.34 -8.63
N GLN A 399 18.80 -29.66 -8.59
CA GLN A 399 17.91 -30.53 -9.36
C GLN A 399 16.45 -30.34 -8.91
N LEU A 400 16.19 -30.36 -7.61
CA LEU A 400 14.84 -30.19 -7.07
C LEU A 400 14.27 -28.81 -7.46
N VAL A 401 15.06 -27.74 -7.39
CA VAL A 401 14.68 -26.40 -7.86
C VAL A 401 14.35 -26.41 -9.36
N SER A 402 15.21 -27.00 -10.20
CA SER A 402 15.03 -27.08 -11.66
C SER A 402 13.72 -27.79 -12.06
N GLU A 403 13.37 -28.87 -11.36
CA GLU A 403 12.11 -29.60 -11.56
C GLU A 403 10.91 -28.71 -11.23
N ASN A 404 10.93 -28.07 -10.06
CA ASN A 404 9.86 -27.18 -9.58
C ASN A 404 9.70 -25.91 -10.44
N LEU A 405 10.79 -25.39 -10.99
CA LEU A 405 10.77 -24.21 -11.87
C LEU A 405 9.91 -24.41 -13.13
N THR A 406 9.72 -25.66 -13.56
CA THR A 406 8.84 -26.00 -14.68
C THR A 406 7.38 -25.63 -14.36
N VAL A 407 6.88 -26.02 -13.18
CA VAL A 407 5.53 -25.66 -12.72
C VAL A 407 5.47 -24.17 -12.39
N TYR A 408 6.50 -23.65 -11.74
CA TYR A 408 6.59 -22.24 -11.37
C TYR A 408 6.51 -21.31 -12.58
N THR A 409 7.00 -21.70 -13.75
CA THR A 409 6.90 -20.88 -14.98
C THR A 409 5.44 -20.56 -15.34
N PHE A 410 4.52 -21.52 -15.15
CA PHE A 410 3.09 -21.30 -15.37
C PHE A 410 2.46 -20.51 -14.22
N LEU A 411 2.85 -20.82 -12.98
CA LEU A 411 2.38 -20.10 -11.80
C LEU A 411 2.74 -18.61 -11.88
N GLN A 412 4.00 -18.28 -12.19
CA GLN A 412 4.49 -16.91 -12.35
C GLN A 412 3.71 -16.13 -13.40
N PHE A 413 3.32 -16.78 -14.50
CA PHE A 413 2.47 -16.12 -15.50
C PHE A 413 1.11 -15.72 -14.92
N LEU A 414 0.44 -16.65 -14.25
CA LEU A 414 -0.86 -16.39 -13.65
C LEU A 414 -0.76 -15.39 -12.50
N ASP A 415 0.26 -15.52 -11.67
CA ASP A 415 0.52 -14.66 -10.52
C ASP A 415 0.83 -13.22 -10.97
N ALA A 416 1.57 -13.03 -12.07
CA ALA A 416 1.77 -11.71 -12.67
C ALA A 416 0.45 -11.04 -13.12
N VAL A 417 -0.46 -11.82 -13.71
CA VAL A 417 -1.80 -11.32 -14.11
C VAL A 417 -2.66 -11.06 -12.87
N LEU A 418 -2.62 -11.94 -11.87
CA LEU A 418 -3.33 -11.81 -10.60
C LEU A 418 -2.91 -10.56 -9.85
N CYS A 419 -1.60 -10.33 -9.72
CA CYS A 419 -1.00 -9.17 -9.09
C CYS A 419 -1.52 -7.88 -9.74
N VAL A 420 -1.53 -7.79 -11.08
CA VAL A 420 -2.05 -6.60 -11.78
C VAL A 420 -3.57 -6.46 -11.62
N CYS A 421 -4.32 -7.56 -11.62
CA CYS A 421 -5.75 -7.54 -11.30
C CYS A 421 -5.99 -6.98 -9.89
N SER A 422 -5.22 -7.42 -8.90
CA SER A 422 -5.27 -6.90 -7.53
C SER A 422 -5.04 -5.38 -7.52
N GLY A 423 -4.05 -4.88 -8.27
CA GLY A 423 -3.79 -3.45 -8.40
C GLY A 423 -4.97 -2.67 -9.00
N ILE A 424 -5.65 -3.24 -10.00
CA ILE A 424 -6.89 -2.66 -10.56
C ILE A 424 -8.00 -2.61 -9.50
N LEU A 425 -8.21 -3.70 -8.74
CA LEU A 425 -9.22 -3.75 -7.67
C LEU A 425 -8.93 -2.76 -6.55
N VAL A 426 -7.66 -2.58 -6.17
CA VAL A 426 -7.24 -1.55 -5.21
C VAL A 426 -7.52 -0.16 -5.78
N GLY A 427 -7.22 0.12 -7.04
CA GLY A 427 -7.58 1.39 -7.71
C GLY A 427 -9.10 1.65 -7.71
N CYS A 428 -9.91 0.61 -7.82
CA CYS A 428 -11.38 0.67 -7.71
C CYS A 428 -11.88 0.79 -6.26
N GLY A 429 -11.02 0.46 -5.29
CA GLY A 429 -11.34 0.36 -3.87
C GLY A 429 -12.26 -0.81 -3.55
N MET A 430 -11.95 -1.98 -4.11
CA MET A 430 -12.65 -3.25 -3.94
C MET A 430 -11.85 -4.26 -3.10
N GLN A 431 -11.03 -3.78 -2.16
CA GLN A 431 -10.12 -4.61 -1.36
C GLN A 431 -10.83 -5.65 -0.50
N LYS A 432 -12.09 -5.42 -0.09
CA LYS A 432 -12.87 -6.44 0.63
C LYS A 432 -13.06 -7.72 -0.19
N ILE A 433 -13.33 -7.59 -1.49
CA ILE A 433 -13.50 -8.75 -2.37
C ILE A 433 -12.16 -9.44 -2.57
N ALA A 434 -11.09 -8.68 -2.77
CA ALA A 434 -9.76 -9.22 -2.94
C ALA A 434 -9.25 -9.96 -1.68
N ALA A 435 -9.44 -9.38 -0.49
CA ALA A 435 -9.07 -10.00 0.78
C ALA A 435 -9.81 -11.31 1.05
N LEU A 436 -11.13 -11.34 0.82
CA LEU A 436 -11.91 -12.56 0.97
C LEU A 436 -11.48 -13.62 -0.05
N SER A 437 -11.12 -13.20 -1.26
CA SER A 437 -10.63 -14.11 -2.29
C SER A 437 -9.28 -14.71 -1.90
N ASN A 438 -8.32 -13.91 -1.41
CA ASN A 438 -7.04 -14.42 -0.91
C ASN A 438 -7.26 -15.46 0.20
N LEU A 439 -8.16 -15.17 1.15
CA LEU A 439 -8.51 -16.12 2.21
C LEU A 439 -9.06 -17.44 1.63
N VAL A 440 -10.07 -17.38 0.77
CA VAL A 440 -10.72 -18.57 0.20
C VAL A 440 -9.76 -19.37 -0.67
N PHE A 441 -9.11 -18.73 -1.64
CA PHE A 441 -8.31 -19.44 -2.62
C PHE A 441 -6.99 -19.94 -2.03
N TYR A 442 -6.25 -19.15 -1.23
CA TYR A 442 -5.01 -19.65 -0.65
C TYR A 442 -5.25 -20.65 0.48
N TYR A 443 -6.17 -20.39 1.41
CA TYR A 443 -6.27 -21.19 2.64
C TYR A 443 -7.30 -22.32 2.59
N PHE A 444 -8.39 -22.17 1.83
CA PHE A 444 -9.42 -23.20 1.75
C PHE A 444 -9.29 -24.09 0.50
N ILE A 445 -8.47 -23.69 -0.49
CA ILE A 445 -8.25 -24.46 -1.72
C ILE A 445 -6.76 -24.78 -1.89
N GLY A 446 -5.91 -23.76 -2.01
CA GLY A 446 -4.49 -23.91 -2.34
C GLY A 446 -3.71 -24.72 -1.31
N LEU A 447 -3.79 -24.34 -0.03
CA LEU A 447 -3.10 -25.05 1.05
C LEU A 447 -3.60 -26.49 1.24
N PRO A 448 -4.92 -26.77 1.34
CA PRO A 448 -5.39 -28.15 1.47
C PRO A 448 -4.97 -29.05 0.30
N VAL A 449 -5.11 -28.56 -0.94
CA VAL A 449 -4.68 -29.30 -2.14
C VAL A 449 -3.16 -29.47 -2.14
N GLY A 450 -2.41 -28.41 -1.82
CA GLY A 450 -0.95 -28.42 -1.76
C GLY A 450 -0.41 -29.40 -0.72
N ILE A 451 -0.95 -29.38 0.50
CA ILE A 451 -0.59 -30.30 1.59
C ILE A 451 -0.92 -31.74 1.20
N ALA A 452 -2.10 -32.00 0.61
CA ALA A 452 -2.47 -33.33 0.16
C ALA A 452 -1.50 -33.85 -0.92
N LEU A 453 -1.15 -33.03 -1.91
CA LEU A 453 -0.19 -33.41 -2.95
C LEU A 453 1.23 -33.58 -2.40
N MET A 454 1.63 -32.74 -1.46
CA MET A 454 2.95 -32.74 -0.83
C MET A 454 3.19 -34.00 -0.01
N PHE A 455 2.25 -34.38 0.85
CA PHE A 455 2.42 -35.49 1.80
C PHE A 455 1.72 -36.78 1.36
N ALA A 456 0.45 -36.72 0.93
CA ALA A 456 -0.31 -37.93 0.60
C ALA A 456 0.06 -38.49 -0.78
N ALA A 457 0.26 -37.61 -1.78
CA ALA A 457 0.75 -38.01 -3.10
C ALA A 457 2.28 -38.06 -3.19
N GLN A 458 2.99 -37.77 -2.09
CA GLN A 458 4.45 -37.81 -1.98
C GLN A 458 5.19 -36.97 -3.03
N LEU A 459 4.57 -35.88 -3.52
CA LEU A 459 5.20 -34.99 -4.51
C LEU A 459 6.16 -33.98 -3.87
N ARG A 460 6.42 -34.07 -2.55
CA ARG A 460 7.31 -33.15 -1.84
C ARG A 460 6.92 -31.68 -2.09
N ILE A 461 7.87 -30.76 -2.18
CA ILE A 461 7.58 -29.34 -2.44
C ILE A 461 6.83 -29.09 -3.77
N LEU A 462 6.95 -29.98 -4.77
CA LEU A 462 6.21 -29.86 -6.03
C LEU A 462 4.70 -29.91 -5.79
N GLY A 463 4.25 -30.71 -4.81
CA GLY A 463 2.84 -30.76 -4.41
C GLY A 463 2.31 -29.40 -3.94
N LEU A 464 3.10 -28.67 -3.15
CA LEU A 464 2.77 -27.32 -2.69
C LEU A 464 2.64 -26.34 -3.87
N TRP A 465 3.62 -26.32 -4.78
CA TRP A 465 3.62 -25.45 -5.95
C TRP A 465 2.47 -25.76 -6.92
N LEU A 466 2.07 -27.02 -7.07
CA LEU A 466 0.89 -27.42 -7.82
C LEU A 466 -0.42 -26.95 -7.16
N GLY A 467 -0.52 -27.05 -5.83
CA GLY A 467 -1.65 -26.51 -5.08
C GLY A 467 -1.82 -25.00 -5.26
N LEU A 468 -0.70 -24.26 -5.20
CA LEU A 468 -0.66 -22.83 -5.48
C LEU A 468 -1.03 -22.50 -6.93
N LEU A 469 -0.55 -23.27 -7.90
CA LEU A 469 -0.91 -23.11 -9.32
C LEU A 469 -2.43 -23.21 -9.52
N ILE A 470 -3.07 -24.23 -8.94
CA ILE A 470 -4.52 -24.44 -9.06
C ILE A 470 -5.28 -23.27 -8.44
N CYS A 471 -4.94 -22.84 -7.23
CA CYS A 471 -5.69 -21.77 -6.58
C CYS A 471 -5.48 -20.41 -7.28
N VAL A 472 -4.26 -20.09 -7.69
CA VAL A 472 -3.95 -18.85 -8.43
C VAL A 472 -4.64 -18.84 -9.79
N PHE A 473 -4.73 -19.98 -10.48
CA PHE A 473 -5.50 -20.09 -11.73
C PHE A 473 -6.98 -19.73 -11.53
N ILE A 474 -7.62 -20.32 -10.52
CA ILE A 474 -9.04 -20.08 -10.21
C ILE A 474 -9.24 -18.62 -9.78
N GLN A 475 -8.35 -18.10 -8.93
CA GLN A 475 -8.43 -16.74 -8.43
C GLN A 475 -8.22 -15.70 -9.53
N THR A 476 -7.25 -15.90 -10.42
CA THR A 476 -6.99 -15.04 -11.57
C THR A 476 -8.22 -14.99 -12.48
N SER A 477 -8.80 -16.16 -12.76
CA SER A 477 -10.03 -16.27 -13.54
C SER A 477 -11.18 -15.50 -12.90
N PHE A 478 -11.37 -15.64 -11.58
CA PHE A 478 -12.38 -14.90 -10.82
C PHE A 478 -12.17 -13.38 -10.89
N PHE A 479 -10.95 -12.88 -10.69
CA PHE A 479 -10.66 -11.44 -10.78
C PHE A 479 -10.85 -10.88 -12.19
N LEU A 480 -10.44 -11.62 -13.23
CA LEU A 480 -10.69 -11.22 -14.61
C LEU A 480 -12.19 -11.12 -14.90
N VAL A 481 -12.98 -12.13 -14.52
CA VAL A 481 -14.44 -12.10 -14.67
C VAL A 481 -15.04 -10.90 -13.93
N LEU A 482 -14.59 -10.64 -12.70
CA LEU A 482 -15.03 -9.50 -11.90
C LEU A 482 -14.75 -8.17 -12.61
N ILE A 483 -13.54 -7.99 -13.16
CA ILE A 483 -13.13 -6.78 -13.87
C ILE A 483 -13.92 -6.61 -15.19
N PHE A 484 -14.13 -7.70 -15.95
CA PHE A 484 -14.86 -7.65 -17.22
C PHE A 484 -16.36 -7.42 -17.03
N LYS A 485 -16.95 -7.95 -15.96
CA LYS A 485 -18.39 -7.82 -15.65
C LYS A 485 -18.71 -6.65 -14.72
N ALA A 486 -17.71 -5.91 -14.24
CA ALA A 486 -17.92 -4.76 -13.36
C ALA A 486 -18.79 -3.69 -14.03
N ASP A 487 -19.80 -3.18 -13.30
CA ASP A 487 -20.46 -1.93 -13.67
C ASP A 487 -19.52 -0.75 -13.40
N TRP A 488 -18.74 -0.41 -14.42
CA TRP A 488 -17.74 0.65 -14.37
C TRP A 488 -18.33 2.02 -14.07
N LYS A 489 -19.61 2.28 -14.40
CA LYS A 489 -20.28 3.54 -14.05
C LYS A 489 -20.53 3.59 -12.55
N LYS A 490 -21.07 2.52 -11.96
CA LYS A 490 -21.27 2.39 -10.50
C LYS A 490 -19.95 2.48 -9.73
N VAL A 491 -18.89 1.85 -10.23
CA VAL A 491 -17.53 1.94 -9.65
C VAL A 491 -17.01 3.38 -9.68
N THR A 492 -17.17 4.08 -10.80
CA THR A 492 -16.77 5.49 -10.95
C THR A 492 -17.52 6.38 -9.96
N HIS A 493 -18.84 6.20 -9.83
CA HIS A 493 -19.66 6.97 -8.90
C HIS A 493 -19.21 6.78 -7.44
N LYS A 494 -18.94 5.54 -7.03
CA LYS A 494 -18.42 5.22 -5.69
C LYS A 494 -17.06 5.90 -5.44
N ALA A 495 -16.18 5.90 -6.45
CA ALA A 495 -14.88 6.57 -6.36
C ALA A 495 -15.00 8.09 -6.20
N GLN A 496 -15.87 8.74 -6.98
CA GLN A 496 -16.11 10.19 -6.86
C GLN A 496 -16.70 10.58 -5.49
N ARG A 497 -17.61 9.75 -4.94
CA ARG A 497 -18.14 9.94 -3.59
C ARG A 497 -17.06 9.82 -2.52
N ARG A 498 -16.16 8.83 -2.63
CA ARG A 498 -15.00 8.68 -1.72
C ARG A 498 -14.02 9.86 -1.83
N ALA A 499 -13.84 10.38 -3.03
CA ALA A 499 -13.03 11.58 -3.31
C ALA A 499 -13.65 12.88 -2.80
N GLY A 500 -14.92 12.85 -2.34
CA GLY A 500 -15.59 14.01 -1.77
C GLY A 500 -16.27 14.93 -2.77
N LYS A 501 -16.52 14.48 -4.00
CA LYS A 501 -17.41 15.20 -4.91
C LYS A 501 -18.85 14.91 -4.51
N THR A 502 -19.63 15.96 -4.27
CA THR A 502 -21.09 15.86 -4.16
C THR A 502 -21.62 15.54 -5.54
N VAL A 503 -21.98 14.28 -5.79
CA VAL A 503 -22.57 13.92 -7.07
C VAL A 503 -24.03 14.32 -7.02
N VAL A 504 -24.38 15.41 -7.69
CA VAL A 504 -25.78 15.76 -7.93
C VAL A 504 -26.32 14.72 -8.91
N VAL A 505 -27.02 13.71 -8.37
CA VAL A 505 -27.82 12.83 -9.19
C VAL A 505 -29.02 13.67 -9.63
N ALA A 506 -29.01 14.15 -10.87
CA ALA A 506 -30.22 14.72 -11.45
C ALA A 506 -31.29 13.61 -11.43
N PRO A 507 -32.43 13.80 -10.75
CA PRO A 507 -33.48 12.81 -10.77
C PRO A 507 -33.93 12.65 -12.22
N VAL A 508 -34.01 11.40 -12.68
CA VAL A 508 -34.68 11.08 -13.95
C VAL A 508 -36.11 11.58 -13.79
N ARG A 509 -36.44 12.67 -14.50
CA ARG A 509 -37.83 13.12 -14.60
C ARG A 509 -38.64 11.95 -15.17
N PRO A 510 -39.70 11.48 -14.50
CA PRO A 510 -40.59 10.51 -15.10
C PRO A 510 -41.21 11.13 -16.36
N VAL A 511 -41.13 10.41 -17.47
CA VAL A 511 -41.84 10.74 -18.71
C VAL A 511 -43.31 10.40 -18.48
N SER A 512 -44.02 11.27 -17.76
CA SER A 512 -45.48 11.18 -17.58
C SER A 512 -46.03 12.54 -17.12
N THR A 513 -45.76 13.60 -17.89
CA THR A 513 -46.52 14.86 -17.78
C THR A 513 -46.38 15.72 -19.05
N VAL A 514 -46.26 15.07 -20.21
CA VAL A 514 -46.42 15.73 -21.53
C VAL A 514 -47.51 14.99 -22.27
N LEU A 515 -48.73 15.02 -21.73
CA LEU A 515 -49.94 14.72 -22.50
C LEU A 515 -51.16 15.24 -21.72
N SER A 516 -51.31 16.56 -21.66
CA SER A 516 -52.59 17.23 -21.46
C SER A 516 -52.35 18.72 -21.66
N GLU A 517 -52.35 19.12 -22.93
CA GLU A 517 -52.83 20.42 -23.42
C GLU A 517 -52.51 20.48 -24.91
N ALA A 518 -53.39 19.85 -25.68
CA ALA A 518 -53.47 20.04 -27.12
C ALA A 518 -54.96 20.09 -27.49
N ILE A 519 -55.61 21.23 -27.21
CA ILE A 519 -56.82 21.70 -27.91
C ILE A 519 -56.72 23.24 -28.02
N LEU A 520 -56.61 23.72 -29.26
CA LEU A 520 -56.56 25.10 -29.81
C LEU A 520 -57.97 25.80 -29.69
N PRO A 521 -58.23 27.08 -30.10
CA PRO A 521 -57.36 27.98 -30.87
C PRO A 521 -57.33 29.51 -30.61
N ASP A 522 -56.34 30.13 -31.25
CA ASP A 522 -56.22 31.48 -31.85
C ASP A 522 -56.99 32.67 -31.25
N VAL A 523 -56.24 33.69 -30.77
CA VAL A 523 -56.41 35.11 -31.16
C VAL A 523 -55.06 35.84 -30.99
N ILE A 524 -54.68 36.58 -32.03
CA ILE A 524 -53.57 37.53 -32.14
C ILE A 524 -53.97 38.85 -31.44
N ASP A 525 -53.14 39.39 -30.55
CA ASP A 525 -52.70 40.80 -30.54
C ASP A 525 -51.86 41.13 -29.29
N CYS A 526 -50.73 41.81 -29.51
CA CYS A 526 -50.05 42.70 -28.55
C CYS A 526 -50.48 44.14 -28.92
N PRO A 527 -50.47 45.18 -28.04
CA PRO A 527 -49.30 45.49 -27.20
C PRO A 527 -49.54 46.27 -25.87
N GLU A 528 -48.41 46.53 -25.19
CA GLU A 528 -48.06 47.74 -24.39
C GLU A 528 -48.59 48.03 -22.96
N SER A 529 -47.60 48.23 -22.07
CA SER A 529 -47.50 49.22 -20.98
C SER A 529 -48.38 49.10 -19.73
N ALA A 530 -47.73 49.07 -18.55
CA ALA A 530 -47.83 50.10 -17.50
C ALA A 530 -47.35 49.60 -16.12
N GLN A 531 -46.69 50.52 -15.42
CA GLN A 531 -46.26 50.46 -14.02
C GLN A 531 -47.45 50.50 -13.04
N GLU A 532 -47.26 49.95 -11.84
CA GLU A 532 -47.43 50.57 -10.49
C GLU A 532 -47.50 49.45 -9.44
N LYS A 533 -46.61 49.34 -8.44
CA LYS A 533 -46.39 50.12 -7.20
C LYS A 533 -47.54 50.05 -6.17
N SER A 534 -47.09 49.95 -4.92
CA SER A 534 -47.78 50.06 -3.62
C SER A 534 -48.50 48.81 -3.11
N GLU A 535 -48.44 48.44 -1.83
CA GLU A 535 -47.65 48.86 -0.66
C GLU A 535 -48.16 48.01 0.53
N THR A 536 -47.32 47.82 1.56
CA THR A 536 -47.66 47.66 3.00
C THR A 536 -48.80 46.74 3.45
N ALA A 537 -48.79 46.06 4.58
CA ALA A 537 -47.93 45.78 5.73
C ALA A 537 -48.70 44.63 6.45
N LEU A 538 -48.27 43.91 7.47
CA LEU A 538 -47.64 44.32 8.71
C LEU A 538 -47.56 43.04 9.58
N ARG A 539 -46.43 42.88 10.27
CA ARG A 539 -46.19 42.18 11.55
C ARG A 539 -46.25 40.64 11.60
N THR A 540 -45.14 39.97 11.99
CA THR A 540 -44.54 39.87 13.35
C THR A 540 -45.49 39.06 14.25
N GLU A 541 -45.18 37.94 14.90
CA GLU A 541 -43.99 37.40 15.59
C GLU A 541 -44.27 35.86 15.68
N GLY A 542 -43.30 34.96 15.65
CA GLY A 542 -42.47 34.68 16.81
C GLY A 542 -43.10 33.65 17.75
N TYR A 543 -42.43 32.49 17.83
CA TYR A 543 -42.39 31.52 18.95
C TYR A 543 -43.22 30.23 18.94
N SER A 544 -42.41 29.17 19.06
CA SER A 544 -42.64 27.76 19.36
C SER A 544 -42.93 27.49 20.85
N CYS A 545 -43.60 26.37 21.15
CA CYS A 545 -43.21 25.38 22.18
C CYS A 545 -44.09 24.11 22.02
N VAL A 546 -43.50 22.94 21.75
CA VAL A 546 -43.15 21.83 22.68
C VAL A 546 -44.33 20.90 23.03
N ASN A 547 -44.09 19.62 22.76
CA ASN A 547 -44.90 18.41 22.98
C ASN A 547 -45.45 18.22 24.39
N THR A 548 -46.59 17.53 24.47
CA THR A 548 -46.78 16.41 25.41
C THR A 548 -47.90 15.47 24.97
N GLN A 549 -47.70 14.19 25.34
CA GLN A 549 -48.67 13.14 25.66
C GLN A 549 -49.11 12.14 24.58
N ASP A 550 -48.44 10.99 24.70
CA ASP A 550 -48.91 9.60 24.61
C ASP A 550 -50.43 9.36 24.68
N GLN A 551 -50.90 8.46 23.82
CA GLN A 551 -51.93 7.49 24.18
C GLN A 551 -51.82 6.21 23.32
N GLU A 552 -51.52 5.10 24.00
CA GLU A 552 -51.69 3.74 23.48
C GLU A 552 -53.18 3.41 23.32
N LEU A 553 -53.55 2.65 22.28
CA LEU A 553 -54.63 1.67 22.34
C LEU A 553 -54.51 0.62 21.21
N LYS A 554 -54.51 -0.64 21.63
CA LYS A 554 -54.57 -1.87 20.82
C LYS A 554 -55.95 -2.06 20.19
N GLY A 555 -56.01 -2.75 19.05
CA GLY A 555 -57.22 -3.45 18.62
C GLY A 555 -57.15 -4.08 17.21
N GLY A 556 -56.95 -5.41 17.16
CA GLY A 556 -57.74 -6.37 16.39
C GLY A 556 -57.70 -6.42 14.85
N ASN A 557 -57.21 -7.58 14.35
CA ASN A 557 -57.63 -8.38 13.18
C ASN A 557 -58.01 -7.70 11.84
N GLU A 558 -57.36 -8.13 10.75
CA GLU A 558 -57.94 -9.13 9.82
C GLU A 558 -56.91 -9.53 8.74
N SER A 559 -57.00 -10.80 8.37
CA SER A 559 -56.18 -11.50 7.38
C SER A 559 -56.84 -11.40 6.02
N GLU A 560 -56.10 -11.02 4.98
CA GLU A 560 -56.42 -11.46 3.61
C GLU A 560 -55.13 -11.56 2.79
N GLU A 561 -54.84 -12.78 2.35
CA GLU A 561 -53.78 -13.10 1.40
C GLU A 561 -54.15 -12.55 0.01
N ASN A 562 -53.19 -11.93 -0.67
CA ASN A 562 -53.19 -11.99 -2.12
C ASN A 562 -51.76 -12.03 -2.68
N TYR A 563 -51.44 -13.18 -3.24
CA TYR A 563 -50.26 -13.47 -4.03
C TYR A 563 -50.35 -12.74 -5.37
N THR A 564 -49.60 -11.65 -5.57
CA THR A 564 -49.02 -11.25 -6.86
C THR A 564 -48.17 -9.99 -6.69
N ASN A 565 -46.84 -10.15 -6.76
CA ASN A 565 -45.81 -9.17 -7.19
C ASN A 565 -44.47 -9.40 -6.49
N SER A 566 -43.79 -10.52 -6.79
CA SER A 566 -42.42 -10.79 -6.31
C SER A 566 -41.31 -10.17 -7.20
N ALA A 567 -41.65 -9.42 -8.25
CA ALA A 567 -40.68 -8.79 -9.16
C ALA A 567 -40.55 -7.26 -9.02
N VAL A 568 -41.43 -6.61 -8.25
CA VAL A 568 -41.42 -5.15 -8.04
C VAL A 568 -40.74 -4.78 -6.71
N THR A 569 -40.80 -5.67 -5.72
CA THR A 569 -40.27 -5.44 -4.37
C THR A 569 -38.73 -5.45 -4.29
N GLU A 570 -38.03 -6.12 -5.22
CA GLU A 570 -36.56 -6.08 -5.25
C GLU A 570 -36.01 -4.75 -5.78
N ARG A 571 -36.72 -4.09 -6.71
CA ARG A 571 -36.33 -2.78 -7.24
C ARG A 571 -36.58 -1.65 -6.22
N ASP A 572 -37.60 -1.80 -5.38
CA ASP A 572 -37.91 -0.84 -4.32
C ASP A 572 -37.17 -1.14 -2.99
N ALA A 573 -36.74 -2.39 -2.75
CA ALA A 573 -35.82 -2.73 -1.67
C ALA A 573 -34.38 -2.22 -1.92
N GLU A 574 -33.92 -2.17 -3.18
CA GLU A 574 -32.66 -1.50 -3.52
C GLU A 574 -32.77 0.04 -3.48
N LYS A 575 -33.91 0.62 -3.91
CA LYS A 575 -34.14 2.08 -3.79
C LYS A 575 -34.32 2.55 -2.35
N SER A 576 -34.96 1.77 -1.48
CA SER A 576 -35.11 2.11 -0.05
C SER A 576 -33.79 1.96 0.72
N LYS A 577 -32.92 1.01 0.34
CA LYS A 577 -31.53 0.95 0.84
C LYS A 577 -30.65 2.09 0.29
N GLU A 578 -30.89 2.58 -0.92
CA GLU A 578 -30.20 3.77 -1.46
C GLU A 578 -30.70 5.09 -0.86
N SER A 579 -31.99 5.20 -0.52
CA SER A 579 -32.59 6.33 0.19
C SER A 579 -32.06 6.46 1.64
N SER A 580 -31.89 5.33 2.33
CA SER A 580 -31.28 5.25 3.67
C SER A 580 -29.78 5.62 3.68
N GLY A 581 -29.08 5.48 2.54
CA GLY A 581 -27.66 5.78 2.40
C GLY A 581 -27.30 7.25 2.19
N ASN A 582 -28.30 8.14 2.12
CA ASN A 582 -28.13 9.56 1.80
C ASN A 582 -27.93 10.49 3.02
N LYS A 583 -27.77 9.95 4.23
CA LYS A 583 -27.21 10.75 5.34
C LYS A 583 -25.73 10.94 5.09
N ALA A 584 -25.35 12.10 4.55
CA ALA A 584 -23.98 12.60 4.61
C ALA A 584 -23.48 12.37 6.04
N ALA A 585 -22.43 11.56 6.22
CA ALA A 585 -21.96 11.15 7.54
C ALA A 585 -21.83 12.39 8.44
N GLU A 586 -22.72 12.49 9.42
CA GLU A 586 -22.85 13.66 10.28
C GLU A 586 -21.48 13.91 10.93
N LYS A 587 -20.93 15.11 10.73
CA LYS A 587 -19.59 15.45 11.26
C LYS A 587 -19.68 15.33 12.77
N LEU A 588 -18.81 14.51 13.36
CA LEU A 588 -18.78 14.32 14.81
C LEU A 588 -18.41 15.65 15.48
N SER A 589 -19.04 15.96 16.60
CA SER A 589 -18.66 17.12 17.43
C SER A 589 -17.24 16.94 17.98
N THR A 590 -16.55 18.05 18.27
CA THR A 590 -15.18 18.05 18.82
C THR A 590 -15.08 17.20 20.10
N SER A 591 -16.05 17.28 21.00
CA SER A 591 -16.07 16.46 22.23
C SER A 591 -16.20 14.96 21.93
N GLN A 592 -17.03 14.60 20.96
CA GLN A 592 -17.18 13.20 20.52
C GLN A 592 -15.91 12.69 19.84
N LEU A 593 -15.22 13.55 19.08
CA LEU A 593 -13.93 13.21 18.48
C LEU A 593 -12.87 12.94 19.54
N ILE A 594 -12.71 13.85 20.50
CA ILE A 594 -11.73 13.69 21.59
C ILE A 594 -12.01 12.40 22.35
N MET A 595 -13.26 12.17 22.75
CA MET A 595 -13.64 10.96 23.49
C MET A 595 -13.38 9.68 22.68
N ARG A 596 -13.82 9.60 21.42
CA ARG A 596 -13.66 8.40 20.60
C ARG A 596 -12.21 8.13 20.23
N ARG A 597 -11.43 9.17 19.90
CA ARG A 597 -10.00 9.01 19.54
C ARG A 597 -9.14 8.75 20.76
N GLY A 598 -9.44 9.40 21.88
CA GLY A 598 -8.85 9.09 23.18
C GLY A 598 -9.07 7.64 23.59
N LEU A 599 -10.30 7.12 23.44
CA LEU A 599 -10.62 5.72 23.72
C LEU A 599 -9.87 4.75 22.79
N THR A 600 -9.71 5.09 21.51
CA THR A 600 -8.96 4.25 20.55
C THR A 600 -7.47 4.22 20.90
N LEU A 601 -6.92 5.37 21.31
CA LEU A 601 -5.54 5.47 21.82
C LEU A 601 -5.36 4.63 23.08
N LEU A 602 -6.24 4.80 24.06
CA LEU A 602 -6.22 4.04 25.31
C LEU A 602 -6.27 2.54 25.06
N PHE A 603 -7.19 2.08 24.20
CA PHE A 603 -7.29 0.65 23.85
C PHE A 603 -6.00 0.11 23.24
N SER A 604 -5.35 0.86 22.35
CA SER A 604 -4.11 0.40 21.70
C SER A 604 -2.92 0.42 22.65
N VAL A 605 -2.87 1.39 23.57
CA VAL A 605 -1.89 1.44 24.66
C VAL A 605 -2.11 0.28 25.63
N LEU A 606 -3.36 -0.06 25.96
CA LEU A 606 -3.67 -1.23 26.80
C LEU A 606 -3.18 -2.52 26.16
N ILE A 607 -3.34 -2.73 24.85
CA ILE A 607 -2.77 -3.90 24.15
C ILE A 607 -1.25 -3.96 24.32
N LEU A 608 -0.56 -2.82 24.16
CA LEU A 608 0.89 -2.76 24.37
C LEU A 608 1.26 -3.07 25.82
N ILE A 609 0.56 -2.49 26.79
CA ILE A 609 0.78 -2.76 28.23
C ILE A 609 0.56 -4.25 28.53
N THR A 610 -0.49 -4.87 27.98
CA THR A 610 -0.72 -6.32 28.12
C THR A 610 0.43 -7.13 27.52
N GLY A 611 0.93 -6.75 26.34
CA GLY A 611 2.10 -7.40 25.74
C GLY A 611 3.36 -7.27 26.61
N VAL A 612 3.63 -6.09 27.16
CA VAL A 612 4.75 -5.85 28.09
C VAL A 612 4.58 -6.64 29.39
N ALA A 613 3.38 -6.65 29.96
CA ALA A 613 3.07 -7.38 31.19
C ALA A 613 3.23 -8.90 31.00
N PHE A 614 2.82 -9.43 29.85
CA PHE A 614 3.04 -10.83 29.50
C PHE A 614 4.53 -11.16 29.44
N GLN A 615 5.33 -10.31 28.79
CA GLN A 615 6.78 -10.51 28.71
C GLN A 615 7.47 -10.44 30.08
N ILE A 616 6.98 -9.60 31.00
CA ILE A 616 7.48 -9.53 32.38
C ILE A 616 7.08 -10.79 33.16
N ALA A 617 5.87 -11.31 32.96
CA ALA A 617 5.40 -12.53 33.61
C ALA A 617 6.11 -13.79 33.10
N PHE A 618 6.49 -13.81 31.83
CA PHE A 618 7.19 -14.91 31.16
C PHE A 618 8.51 -14.41 30.53
N PRO A 619 9.54 -14.14 31.36
CA PRO A 619 10.81 -13.63 30.88
C PRO A 619 11.55 -14.67 30.04
N VAL A 620 12.38 -14.19 29.10
CA VAL A 620 13.31 -15.04 28.35
C VAL A 620 14.27 -15.69 29.34
N LEU A 621 14.39 -17.01 29.30
CA LEU A 621 15.37 -17.75 30.11
C LEU A 621 16.79 -17.31 29.69
N GLU A 622 17.56 -16.80 30.65
CA GLU A 622 18.97 -16.46 30.42
C GLU A 622 19.80 -17.72 30.14
N PRO A 623 20.84 -17.62 29.28
CA PRO A 623 21.64 -18.77 28.90
C PRO A 623 22.43 -19.35 30.08
N HIS A 624 22.67 -20.67 30.05
CA HIS A 624 23.66 -21.33 30.92
C HIS A 624 25.06 -20.71 30.72
N ALA A 625 25.84 -20.64 31.81
CA ALA A 625 27.09 -19.89 31.96
C ALA A 625 28.17 -20.09 30.87
N GLN A 626 28.11 -21.14 30.06
CA GLN A 626 29.03 -21.36 28.93
C GLN A 626 28.77 -20.46 27.71
N SER A 627 27.55 -19.97 27.49
CA SER A 627 27.23 -19.02 26.39
C SER A 627 27.54 -17.56 26.76
N VAL A 628 27.54 -17.25 28.06
CA VAL A 628 27.91 -15.94 28.62
C VAL A 628 29.37 -15.58 28.29
N ALA A 629 30.28 -16.55 28.27
CA ALA A 629 31.69 -16.31 27.91
C ALA A 629 31.88 -15.78 26.47
N ASN A 630 30.99 -16.14 25.53
CA ASN A 630 31.03 -15.67 24.14
C ASN A 630 30.36 -14.30 23.95
N PHE A 631 29.42 -13.92 24.82
CA PHE A 631 28.69 -12.65 24.72
C PHE A 631 29.29 -11.51 25.55
N THR A 632 30.00 -11.81 26.66
CA THR A 632 30.43 -10.78 27.64
C THR A 632 31.78 -10.12 27.31
N LEU A 633 32.52 -10.60 26.31
CA LEU A 633 33.86 -10.09 26.00
C LEU A 633 33.90 -8.76 25.22
N ASN A 634 32.75 -8.15 24.85
CA ASN A 634 32.75 -6.98 23.95
C ASN A 634 31.95 -5.74 24.40
N LEU A 635 31.47 -5.64 25.65
CA LEU A 635 30.72 -4.43 26.08
C LEU A 635 31.35 -3.61 27.22
N VAL A 636 32.46 -4.04 27.83
CA VAL A 636 33.13 -3.26 28.88
C VAL A 636 34.64 -3.29 28.67
N ASN A 637 35.17 -2.34 27.89
CA ASN A 637 36.59 -2.02 28.00
C ASN A 637 36.88 -0.56 27.63
N TYR A 638 36.59 0.35 28.54
CA TYR A 638 37.25 1.64 28.79
C TYR A 638 36.72 2.08 30.17
N SER A 639 37.44 2.00 31.28
CA SER A 639 38.58 2.87 31.58
C SER A 639 39.09 2.55 32.99
N THR A 640 40.32 2.05 33.10
CA THR A 640 41.14 2.19 34.31
C THR A 640 42.62 2.16 33.87
N PRO A 641 43.45 3.11 34.31
CA PRO A 641 44.87 3.11 33.96
C PRO A 641 45.58 2.01 34.75
N THR A 642 46.30 1.16 34.01
CA THR A 642 47.31 0.23 34.54
C THR A 642 48.31 0.99 35.44
N PRO A 643 48.53 0.57 36.71
CA PRO A 643 49.75 0.95 37.41
C PRO A 643 50.90 0.06 36.92
N LEU A 644 52.09 0.65 36.89
CA LEU A 644 53.34 0.07 36.40
C LEU A 644 53.74 -1.25 37.07
N ASN A 645 54.42 -2.07 36.26
CA ASN A 645 55.24 -3.22 36.59
C ASN A 645 55.94 -3.15 37.96
N ALA A 646 55.81 -4.22 38.74
CA ALA A 646 56.81 -4.62 39.72
C ALA A 646 57.53 -5.87 39.21
N LEU A 647 58.83 -5.72 38.96
CA LEU A 647 59.77 -6.82 38.82
C LEU A 647 59.79 -7.67 40.10
N SER A 648 59.81 -8.99 39.95
CA SER A 648 60.59 -9.85 40.84
C SER A 648 61.10 -11.07 40.08
N LEU A 649 62.42 -11.11 39.91
CA LEU A 649 63.22 -12.29 39.57
C LEU A 649 63.07 -13.42 40.60
N THR A 650 63.53 -14.61 40.15
CA THR A 650 64.12 -15.78 40.86
C THR A 650 63.27 -17.05 40.74
N THR A 651 63.58 -17.95 39.79
CA THR A 651 64.58 -19.05 39.79
C THR A 651 64.24 -20.20 40.73
N GLY A 652 64.17 -21.42 40.19
CA GLY A 652 64.43 -22.64 40.96
C GLY A 652 63.82 -23.93 40.41
N LEU A 653 64.60 -24.61 39.55
CA LEU A 653 64.58 -26.03 39.15
C LEU A 653 63.46 -26.55 38.22
#